data_AF-A0A8H6HCA7-F1
#
_entry.id   AF-A0A8H6HCA7-F1
#
_cell.length_a   1.000
_cell.length_b   1.000
_cell.length_c   1.000
_cell.angle_alpha   90.00
_cell.angle_beta   90.00
_cell.angle_gamma   90.00
#
_symmetry.space_group_name_H-M   'P 1'
#
loop_
_entity.id
_entity.type
_entity.pdbx_description
1 polymer ?
#
loop_
_entity_poly.entity_id
_entity_poly.type
_entity_poly.pdbx_seq_one_letter_code
_entity_poly.pdbx_strand_id
1 'polypeptide(L)'
;MEYEEHERGIYPRFPQAFHTFRDPVIAKRRWFVEEARKPASAFQELIDYLYAEKDYAALGDVLAILEATPLPPSPLDLYDEEVKDDVQMAMGAVVEVMTFYRAFTSAPDLQCPKLREVKAGCFPLLVDHWGTVMKWLAFLLGNAHVVANSPLVLHICSETLLRVVLAMDDERSQEELVALPSTIDYVFLLLCQVNPETGKYYYCEQSGTKCAIIHILRVCMASRPAILAIVGRLKEVTPKTRNRIIASIIRRPRFIAAIADENGSRMTSAVDSIHAILVCGAEIIGDDSLWACFRRLDYLLEYTSALTSISAKAHQRGLPDEKWEQIAETTWRLVTHMVIKTTPNPTEYFHLLTEGGLIPCALRCLIHLPHGSESVEKAIDALSIIFAYLPVGKVWLAACTPETLDLLHAASTMCPMARDICSNFESAIELGKLVRKRRERTGFDLCCSLKHSSSKEGGTADIVRACSACKVMTYCSTACQKEDWVAFHSRECPRMAIWYRDRTKSLEPWYHHLRSFDIWTSRATRRDQLSWLEEVANEMGARLPSSNPPKSQSVARPRTARPVGYSAHSFITVIICSEGRISRTKSSLLSHNNACWRLVKHWPDARIQKCVRDMELRPLKYALVEGIFKYDEFHSMFVFVKMRYDADAEEGLRYRVVNSFFRLGPTSIVEKLR
;
A
#
# COMPACT_ATOMS: atom_id res chain seq x y z
N MET A 1 5.05 -40.68 8.38
CA MET A 1 6.38 -41.19 8.76
C MET A 1 7.49 -40.19 8.47
N GLU A 2 7.67 -39.68 7.24
CA GLU A 2 8.71 -38.66 6.95
C GLU A 2 8.59 -37.36 7.79
N TYR A 3 7.38 -36.93 8.12
CA TYR A 3 7.14 -35.76 8.98
C TYR A 3 7.56 -35.99 10.45
N GLU A 4 7.31 -37.19 11.00
CA GLU A 4 7.71 -37.53 12.38
C GLU A 4 9.23 -37.71 12.50
N GLU A 5 9.90 -38.21 11.45
CA GLU A 5 11.37 -38.29 11.42
C GLU A 5 12.01 -36.90 11.31
N HIS A 6 11.38 -35.95 10.60
CA HIS A 6 11.85 -34.57 10.54
C HIS A 6 11.75 -33.87 11.91
N GLU A 7 10.61 -33.99 12.63
CA GLU A 7 10.49 -33.43 13.98
C GLU A 7 11.46 -34.07 14.99
N ARG A 8 11.72 -35.39 14.89
CA ARG A 8 12.71 -36.08 15.75
C ARG A 8 14.15 -35.65 15.51
N GLY A 9 14.47 -35.11 14.33
CA GLY A 9 15.81 -34.62 13.97
C GLY A 9 16.07 -33.15 14.31
N ILE A 10 15.04 -32.34 14.53
CA ILE A 10 15.15 -30.90 14.80
C ILE A 10 15.63 -30.62 16.23
N TYR A 11 15.22 -31.44 17.20
CA TYR A 11 15.65 -31.27 18.57
C TYR A 11 17.01 -31.92 18.78
N PRO A 12 18.07 -31.16 19.12
CA PRO A 12 19.35 -31.74 19.46
C PRO A 12 19.12 -32.71 20.62
N ARG A 13 19.77 -33.88 20.56
CA ARG A 13 19.85 -34.77 21.73
C ARG A 13 20.59 -34.01 22.81
N PHE A 14 19.85 -33.29 23.65
CA PHE A 14 20.40 -32.59 24.79
C PHE A 14 21.13 -33.63 25.66
N PRO A 15 22.26 -33.26 26.27
CA PRO A 15 23.03 -34.19 27.08
C PRO A 15 22.12 -34.87 28.11
N GLN A 16 22.21 -36.21 28.20
CA GLN A 16 21.57 -37.03 29.24
C GLN A 16 22.05 -36.71 30.68
N ALA A 17 22.79 -35.61 30.86
CA ALA A 17 23.42 -35.19 32.11
C ALA A 17 22.42 -34.83 33.23
N PHE A 18 21.12 -34.86 32.96
CA PHE A 18 20.06 -34.52 33.91
C PHE A 18 19.45 -35.71 34.66
N HIS A 19 19.97 -36.94 34.51
CA HIS A 19 19.30 -38.14 35.03
C HIS A 19 19.47 -38.46 36.54
N THR A 20 19.99 -37.54 37.37
CA THR A 20 20.11 -37.78 38.82
C THR A 20 19.34 -36.77 39.66
N PHE A 21 18.04 -36.57 39.39
CA PHE A 21 17.15 -35.93 40.36
C PHE A 21 16.68 -36.98 41.39
N ARG A 22 16.92 -36.70 42.68
CA ARG A 22 16.44 -37.56 43.78
C ARG A 22 14.96 -37.32 44.12
N ASP A 23 14.37 -36.24 43.61
CA ASP A 23 12.97 -35.90 43.85
C ASP A 23 12.04 -36.53 42.79
N PRO A 24 11.17 -37.49 43.17
CA PRO A 24 10.26 -38.15 42.24
C PRO A 24 9.23 -37.20 41.62
N VAL A 25 8.91 -36.06 42.25
CA VAL A 25 8.00 -35.05 41.69
C VAL A 25 8.66 -34.34 40.51
N ILE A 26 9.93 -33.93 40.66
CA ILE A 26 10.72 -33.29 39.58
C ILE A 26 10.91 -34.26 38.41
N ALA A 27 11.19 -35.53 38.69
CA ALA A 27 11.33 -36.55 37.65
C ALA A 27 10.02 -36.76 36.86
N LYS A 28 8.87 -36.81 37.56
CA LYS A 28 7.54 -36.94 36.93
C LYS A 28 7.18 -35.70 36.10
N ARG A 29 7.47 -34.48 36.59
CA ARG A 29 7.29 -33.22 35.84
C ARG A 29 8.08 -33.23 34.53
N ARG A 30 9.38 -33.55 34.60
CA ARG A 30 10.24 -33.60 33.40
C ARG A 30 9.79 -34.66 32.42
N TRP A 31 9.33 -35.81 32.90
CA TRP A 31 8.77 -36.84 32.03
C TRP A 31 7.58 -36.31 31.22
N PHE A 32 6.61 -35.62 31.85
CA PHE A 32 5.48 -35.03 31.10
C PHE A 32 5.93 -33.94 30.11
N VAL A 33 6.91 -33.12 30.46
CA VAL A 33 7.45 -32.10 29.55
C VAL A 33 8.19 -32.74 28.38
N GLU A 34 8.95 -33.80 28.61
CA GLU A 34 9.62 -34.58 27.56
C GLU A 34 8.63 -35.35 26.69
N GLU A 35 7.57 -35.92 27.27
CA GLU A 35 6.51 -36.60 26.53
C GLU A 35 5.71 -35.61 25.70
N ALA A 36 5.46 -34.40 26.22
CA ALA A 36 4.82 -33.30 25.49
C ALA A 36 5.68 -32.76 24.33
N ARG A 37 6.98 -33.12 24.24
CA ARG A 37 7.77 -32.87 23.01
C ARG A 37 7.40 -33.84 21.88
N LYS A 38 6.57 -34.86 22.14
CA LYS A 38 6.11 -35.89 21.19
C LYS A 38 4.68 -35.55 20.67
N PRO A 39 3.82 -36.49 20.19
CA PRO A 39 2.62 -36.13 19.44
C PRO A 39 1.58 -35.39 20.29
N ALA A 40 0.62 -34.75 19.61
CA ALA A 40 -0.39 -33.86 20.21
C ALA A 40 -1.19 -34.46 21.39
N SER A 41 -1.30 -35.78 21.49
CA SER A 41 -1.94 -36.45 22.63
C SER A 41 -1.25 -36.16 23.97
N ALA A 42 0.08 -35.99 23.97
CA ALA A 42 0.84 -35.73 25.20
C ALA A 42 0.59 -34.32 25.78
N PHE A 43 0.10 -33.37 24.97
CA PHE A 43 -0.27 -32.04 25.47
C PHE A 43 -1.46 -32.09 26.42
N GLN A 44 -2.43 -32.95 26.13
CA GLN A 44 -3.60 -33.12 26.98
C GLN A 44 -3.21 -33.74 28.33
N GLU A 45 -2.30 -34.72 28.33
CA GLU A 45 -1.77 -35.33 29.55
C GLU A 45 -1.02 -34.32 30.43
N LEU A 46 -0.23 -33.43 29.84
CA LEU A 46 0.42 -32.34 30.58
C LEU A 46 -0.61 -31.39 31.23
N ILE A 47 -1.65 -30.99 30.49
CA ILE A 47 -2.71 -30.13 31.02
C ILE A 47 -3.45 -30.82 32.17
N ASP A 48 -3.81 -32.10 31.99
CA ASP A 48 -4.51 -32.88 33.00
C ASP A 48 -3.65 -33.08 34.25
N TYR A 49 -2.35 -33.29 34.10
CA TYR A 49 -1.40 -33.34 35.22
C TYR A 49 -1.34 -32.01 35.98
N LEU A 50 -1.09 -30.90 35.28
CA LEU A 50 -0.99 -29.57 35.89
C LEU A 50 -2.27 -29.18 36.64
N TYR A 51 -3.43 -29.53 36.07
CA TYR A 51 -4.72 -29.29 36.70
C TYR A 51 -4.95 -30.18 37.93
N ALA A 52 -4.69 -31.49 37.81
CA ALA A 52 -4.96 -32.45 38.88
C ALA A 52 -4.08 -32.20 40.11
N GLU A 53 -2.81 -31.87 39.90
CA GLU A 53 -1.84 -31.61 40.98
C GLU A 53 -1.79 -30.13 41.40
N LYS A 54 -2.50 -29.24 40.69
CA LYS A 54 -2.40 -27.77 40.82
C LYS A 54 -0.96 -27.27 40.77
N ASP A 55 -0.16 -27.90 39.92
CA ASP A 55 1.29 -27.77 39.91
C ASP A 55 1.77 -26.62 39.00
N TYR A 56 1.27 -25.42 39.27
CA TYR A 56 1.68 -24.22 38.54
C TYR A 56 3.13 -23.81 38.85
N ALA A 57 3.64 -24.26 40.00
CA ALA A 57 5.04 -24.08 40.41
C ALA A 57 6.02 -24.75 39.44
N ALA A 58 5.60 -25.77 38.69
CA ALA A 58 6.44 -26.36 37.65
C ALA A 58 6.91 -25.32 36.61
N LEU A 59 6.07 -24.36 36.22
CA LEU A 59 6.50 -23.24 35.37
C LEU A 59 7.40 -22.26 36.14
N GLY A 60 7.08 -22.00 37.40
CA GLY A 60 7.90 -21.16 38.29
C GLY A 60 9.34 -21.66 38.42
N ASP A 61 9.54 -22.97 38.57
CA ASP A 61 10.86 -23.59 38.64
C ASP A 61 11.66 -23.39 37.34
N VAL A 62 11.00 -23.50 36.18
CA VAL A 62 11.62 -23.22 34.87
C VAL A 62 12.01 -21.76 34.73
N LEU A 63 11.16 -20.84 35.19
CA LEU A 63 11.44 -19.40 35.16
C LEU A 63 12.57 -19.03 36.13
N ALA A 64 12.64 -19.69 37.29
CA ALA A 64 13.70 -19.51 38.27
C ALA A 64 15.07 -19.92 37.72
N ILE A 65 15.14 -20.92 36.83
CA ILE A 65 16.38 -21.26 36.12
C ILE A 65 16.86 -20.08 35.27
N LEU A 66 15.97 -19.44 34.51
CA LEU A 66 16.33 -18.27 33.69
C LEU A 66 16.76 -17.07 34.53
N GLU A 67 16.22 -16.91 35.74
CA GLU A 67 16.61 -15.83 36.64
C GLU A 67 17.93 -16.09 37.37
N ALA A 68 18.17 -17.34 37.78
CA ALA A 68 19.39 -17.74 38.46
C ALA A 68 20.60 -17.77 37.52
N THR A 69 20.39 -18.04 36.23
CA THR A 69 21.46 -18.08 35.23
C THR A 69 21.85 -16.65 34.85
N PRO A 70 23.10 -16.20 35.07
CA PRO A 70 23.55 -14.89 34.61
C PRO A 70 23.69 -14.88 33.08
N LEU A 71 23.43 -13.74 32.44
CA LEU A 71 23.74 -13.58 31.02
C LEU A 71 25.27 -13.55 30.83
N PRO A 72 25.84 -14.42 29.98
CA PRO A 72 27.27 -14.37 29.69
C PRO A 72 27.67 -13.03 29.06
N PRO A 73 28.92 -12.58 29.28
CA PRO A 73 29.43 -11.37 28.64
C PRO A 73 29.54 -11.54 27.11
N SER A 74 29.57 -10.42 26.38
CA SER A 74 29.86 -10.38 24.96
C SER A 74 31.33 -9.97 24.74
N PRO A 75 32.11 -10.64 23.88
CA PRO A 75 31.73 -11.76 23.00
C PRO A 75 31.52 -13.08 23.76
N LEU A 76 30.64 -13.93 23.24
CA LEU A 76 30.34 -15.24 23.83
C LEU A 76 31.48 -16.23 23.60
N ASP A 77 32.05 -16.76 24.68
CA ASP A 77 33.09 -17.79 24.65
C ASP A 77 32.51 -19.15 25.07
N LEU A 78 32.23 -20.03 24.09
CA LEU A 78 31.73 -21.38 24.36
C LEU A 78 32.83 -22.40 24.67
N TYR A 79 34.10 -21.98 24.71
CA TYR A 79 35.18 -22.83 25.23
C TYR A 79 35.24 -22.80 26.75
N ASP A 80 34.64 -21.79 27.38
CA ASP A 80 34.37 -21.79 28.81
C ASP A 80 33.18 -22.72 29.09
N GLU A 81 33.44 -23.83 29.78
CA GLU A 81 32.42 -24.84 30.07
C GLU A 81 31.33 -24.29 30.99
N GLU A 82 31.62 -23.33 31.88
CA GLU A 82 30.61 -22.69 32.74
C GLU A 82 29.62 -21.87 31.88
N VAL A 83 30.15 -21.06 30.97
CA VAL A 83 29.34 -20.27 30.02
C VAL A 83 28.51 -21.18 29.11
N LYS A 84 29.10 -22.27 28.62
CA LYS A 84 28.42 -23.25 27.77
C LYS A 84 27.29 -23.95 28.51
N ASP A 85 27.51 -24.35 29.76
CA ASP A 85 26.51 -24.98 30.62
C ASP A 85 25.36 -24.02 30.93
N ASP A 86 25.66 -22.76 31.27
CA ASP A 86 24.68 -21.70 31.50
C ASP A 86 23.79 -21.48 30.27
N VAL A 87 24.38 -21.37 29.07
CA VAL A 87 23.64 -21.19 27.82
C VAL A 87 22.75 -22.40 27.51
N GLN A 88 23.27 -23.62 27.72
CA GLN A 88 22.48 -24.84 27.51
C GLN A 88 21.32 -24.94 28.50
N MET A 89 21.55 -24.58 29.77
CA MET A 89 20.52 -24.58 30.81
C MET A 89 19.42 -23.57 30.50
N ALA A 90 19.79 -22.34 30.11
CA ALA A 90 18.82 -21.32 29.70
C ALA A 90 18.06 -21.72 28.43
N MET A 91 18.73 -22.30 27.43
CA MET A 91 18.08 -22.79 26.21
C MET A 91 17.10 -23.92 26.53
N GLY A 92 17.45 -24.83 27.44
CA GLY A 92 16.56 -25.87 27.97
C GLY A 92 15.31 -25.28 28.60
N ALA A 93 15.47 -24.30 29.51
CA ALA A 93 14.34 -23.62 30.14
C ALA A 93 13.44 -22.89 29.13
N VAL A 94 14.00 -22.23 28.11
CA VAL A 94 13.22 -21.61 27.01
C VAL A 94 12.39 -22.64 26.24
N VAL A 95 12.97 -23.83 25.96
CA VAL A 95 12.24 -24.93 25.31
C VAL A 95 11.12 -25.45 26.21
N GLU A 96 11.33 -25.52 27.52
CA GLU A 96 10.28 -25.93 28.46
C GLU A 96 9.13 -24.91 28.49
N VAL A 97 9.42 -23.60 28.60
CA VAL A 97 8.41 -22.54 28.48
C VAL A 97 7.63 -22.69 27.17
N MET A 98 8.32 -22.88 26.04
CA MET A 98 7.68 -23.13 24.75
C MET A 98 6.73 -24.35 24.80
N THR A 99 7.15 -25.47 25.41
CA THR A 99 6.33 -26.68 25.53
C THR A 99 5.05 -26.44 26.34
N PHE A 100 5.13 -25.75 27.49
CA PHE A 100 3.94 -25.39 28.27
C PHE A 100 2.91 -24.63 27.42
N TYR A 101 3.36 -23.56 26.77
CA TYR A 101 2.46 -22.71 25.98
C TYR A 101 2.03 -23.35 24.64
N ARG A 102 2.83 -24.26 24.09
CA ARG A 102 2.42 -25.11 22.97
C ARG A 102 1.29 -26.05 23.38
N ALA A 103 1.36 -26.65 24.56
CA ALA A 103 0.26 -27.47 25.08
C ALA A 103 -1.02 -26.65 25.21
N PHE A 104 -0.92 -25.42 25.72
CA PHE A 104 -2.08 -24.53 25.90
C PHE A 104 -2.75 -24.10 24.59
N THR A 105 -1.99 -23.97 23.51
CA THR A 105 -2.51 -23.58 22.19
C THR A 105 -2.89 -24.76 21.30
N SER A 106 -2.47 -25.97 21.66
CA SER A 106 -2.73 -27.20 20.89
C SER A 106 -3.75 -28.13 21.55
N ALA A 107 -4.33 -27.72 22.69
CA ALA A 107 -5.38 -28.47 23.37
C ALA A 107 -6.60 -28.65 22.44
N PRO A 108 -7.22 -29.84 22.38
CA PRO A 108 -8.38 -30.09 21.50
C PRO A 108 -9.59 -29.19 21.82
N ASP A 109 -9.77 -28.85 23.09
CA ASP A 109 -10.82 -27.95 23.58
C ASP A 109 -10.18 -26.76 24.29
N LEU A 110 -9.96 -25.67 23.54
CA LEU A 110 -9.44 -24.41 24.07
C LEU A 110 -10.36 -23.77 25.12
N GLN A 111 -11.63 -24.17 25.17
CA GLN A 111 -12.59 -23.66 26.14
C GLN A 111 -12.74 -24.55 27.38
N CYS A 112 -11.98 -25.65 27.49
CA CYS A 112 -12.07 -26.55 28.62
C CYS A 112 -11.79 -25.80 29.95
N PRO A 113 -12.64 -25.92 30.98
CA PRO A 113 -12.45 -25.25 32.27
C PRO A 113 -11.08 -25.55 32.91
N LYS A 114 -10.57 -26.78 32.74
CA LYS A 114 -9.25 -27.18 33.23
C LYS A 114 -8.14 -26.33 32.66
N LEU A 115 -8.15 -26.14 31.33
CA LEU A 115 -7.14 -25.34 30.65
C LEU A 115 -7.18 -23.88 31.10
N ARG A 116 -8.39 -23.31 31.28
CA ARG A 116 -8.54 -21.94 31.80
C ARG A 116 -7.97 -21.79 33.20
N GLU A 117 -8.19 -22.76 34.08
CA GLU A 117 -7.62 -22.73 35.44
C GLU A 117 -6.09 -22.83 35.41
N VAL A 118 -5.53 -23.74 34.59
CA VAL A 118 -4.08 -23.88 34.43
C VAL A 118 -3.46 -22.59 33.87
N LYS A 119 -4.07 -22.00 32.85
CA LYS A 119 -3.67 -20.70 32.29
C LYS A 119 -3.70 -19.59 33.33
N ALA A 120 -4.78 -19.50 34.11
CA ALA A 120 -4.92 -18.49 35.16
C ALA A 120 -3.86 -18.63 36.26
N GLY A 121 -3.40 -19.85 36.57
CA GLY A 121 -2.29 -20.09 37.49
C GLY A 121 -0.91 -19.78 36.89
N CYS A 122 -0.70 -20.08 35.61
CA CYS A 122 0.61 -19.94 34.96
C CYS A 122 0.91 -18.52 34.46
N PHE A 123 -0.08 -17.77 33.98
CA PHE A 123 0.15 -16.46 33.37
C PHE A 123 0.74 -15.41 34.31
N PRO A 124 0.25 -15.23 35.54
CA PRO A 124 0.85 -14.27 36.47
C PRO A 124 2.33 -14.55 36.70
N LEU A 125 2.71 -15.83 36.88
CA LEU A 125 4.10 -16.24 37.03
C LEU A 125 4.94 -15.84 35.81
N LEU A 126 4.44 -16.11 34.59
CA LEU A 126 5.16 -15.69 33.39
C LEU A 126 5.32 -14.17 33.30
N VAL A 127 4.26 -13.40 33.60
CA VAL A 127 4.28 -11.93 33.54
C VAL A 127 5.32 -11.36 34.49
N ASP A 128 5.39 -11.89 35.72
CA ASP A 128 6.35 -11.47 36.74
C ASP A 128 7.81 -11.69 36.29
N HIS A 129 8.08 -12.76 35.52
CA HIS A 129 9.41 -13.09 35.01
C HIS A 129 9.63 -12.70 33.53
N TRP A 130 8.68 -11.99 32.90
CA TRP A 130 8.71 -11.77 31.44
C TRP A 130 9.96 -11.00 30.98
N GLY A 131 10.39 -10.01 31.76
CA GLY A 131 11.62 -9.26 31.46
C GLY A 131 12.85 -10.15 31.36
N THR A 132 12.95 -11.20 32.18
CA THR A 132 14.05 -12.18 32.18
C THR A 132 13.94 -13.12 30.98
N VAL A 133 12.74 -13.61 30.67
CA VAL A 133 12.48 -14.43 29.47
C VAL A 133 12.90 -13.68 28.20
N MET A 134 12.49 -12.40 28.07
CA MET A 134 12.82 -11.58 26.90
C MET A 134 14.32 -11.32 26.75
N LYS A 135 15.04 -11.11 27.86
CA LYS A 135 16.50 -10.95 27.87
C LYS A 135 17.20 -12.19 27.33
N TRP A 136 16.81 -13.38 27.80
CA TRP A 136 17.38 -14.65 27.33
C TRP A 136 17.05 -14.93 25.87
N LEU A 137 15.80 -14.71 25.45
CA LEU A 137 15.42 -14.83 24.04
C LEU A 137 16.25 -13.91 23.14
N ALA A 138 16.44 -12.64 23.53
CA ALA A 138 17.26 -11.70 22.77
C ALA A 138 18.74 -12.10 22.75
N PHE A 139 19.27 -12.60 23.87
CA PHE A 139 20.65 -13.07 23.99
C PHE A 139 20.92 -14.29 23.09
N LEU A 140 20.08 -15.32 23.18
CA LEU A 140 20.18 -16.54 22.36
C LEU A 140 20.11 -16.19 20.88
N LEU A 141 19.17 -15.31 20.51
CA LEU A 141 19.01 -14.86 19.14
C LEU A 141 20.22 -14.05 18.62
N GLY A 142 20.77 -13.16 19.44
CA GLY A 142 21.95 -12.36 19.09
C GLY A 142 23.21 -13.21 18.90
N ASN A 143 23.31 -14.33 19.61
CA ASN A 143 24.43 -15.27 19.56
C ASN A 143 24.12 -16.55 18.78
N ALA A 144 23.05 -16.58 17.97
CA ALA A 144 22.60 -17.79 17.27
C ALA A 144 23.65 -18.40 16.31
N HIS A 145 24.65 -17.63 15.89
CA HIS A 145 25.76 -18.10 15.04
C HIS A 145 26.87 -18.81 15.83
N VAL A 146 26.92 -18.60 17.14
CA VAL A 146 27.91 -19.21 18.05
C VAL A 146 27.28 -20.40 18.79
N VAL A 147 26.06 -20.23 19.31
CA VAL A 147 25.40 -21.18 20.22
C VAL A 147 25.07 -22.52 19.57
N ALA A 148 24.53 -22.51 18.36
CA ALA A 148 24.08 -23.74 17.68
C ALA A 148 23.80 -23.47 16.18
N ASN A 149 23.09 -24.40 15.55
CA ASN A 149 22.48 -24.21 14.24
C ASN A 149 21.51 -22.99 14.29
N SER A 150 21.89 -21.87 13.68
CA SER A 150 21.14 -20.59 13.79
C SER A 150 19.66 -20.71 13.40
N PRO A 151 19.27 -21.42 12.32
CA PRO A 151 17.87 -21.79 12.04
C PRO A 151 17.11 -22.40 13.22
N LEU A 152 17.72 -23.32 13.97
CA LEU A 152 17.08 -23.99 15.11
C LEU A 152 16.87 -23.02 16.27
N VAL A 153 17.91 -22.25 16.64
CA VAL A 153 17.80 -21.24 17.71
C VAL A 153 16.70 -20.24 17.36
N LEU A 154 16.72 -19.74 16.13
CA LEU A 154 15.69 -18.83 15.63
C LEU A 154 14.29 -19.45 15.68
N HIS A 155 14.14 -20.72 15.28
CA HIS A 155 12.86 -21.43 15.35
C HIS A 155 12.36 -21.46 16.80
N ILE A 156 13.15 -22.00 17.74
CA ILE A 156 12.80 -22.08 19.17
C ILE A 156 12.42 -20.69 19.71
N CYS A 157 13.31 -19.71 19.51
CA CYS A 157 13.12 -18.35 20.01
C CYS A 157 11.86 -17.67 19.44
N SER A 158 11.52 -17.89 18.16
CA SER A 158 10.29 -17.38 17.55
C SER A 158 9.05 -18.14 18.01
N GLU A 159 9.14 -19.47 18.11
CA GLU A 159 8.05 -20.34 18.55
C GLU A 159 7.65 -20.04 19.99
N THR A 160 8.62 -19.90 20.90
CA THR A 160 8.37 -19.56 22.31
C THR A 160 7.51 -18.30 22.42
N LEU A 161 7.91 -17.20 21.76
CA LEU A 161 7.15 -15.96 21.80
C LEU A 161 5.76 -16.13 21.17
N LEU A 162 5.67 -16.76 20.00
CA LEU A 162 4.38 -16.94 19.34
C LEU A 162 3.41 -17.73 20.23
N ARG A 163 3.86 -18.84 20.83
CA ARG A 163 3.02 -19.69 21.67
C ARG A 163 2.57 -18.99 22.94
N VAL A 164 3.47 -18.25 23.59
CA VAL A 164 3.11 -17.42 24.74
C VAL A 164 2.00 -16.44 24.37
N VAL A 165 2.20 -15.67 23.30
CA VAL A 165 1.25 -14.61 22.92
C VAL A 165 -0.08 -15.19 22.45
N LEU A 166 -0.09 -16.33 21.73
CA LEU A 166 -1.32 -17.00 21.30
C LEU A 166 -2.07 -17.71 22.42
N ALA A 167 -1.40 -18.08 23.52
CA ALA A 167 -2.05 -18.80 24.61
C ALA A 167 -2.92 -17.90 25.49
N MET A 168 -2.72 -16.58 25.44
CA MET A 168 -3.43 -15.63 26.30
C MET A 168 -4.89 -15.51 25.89
N ASP A 169 -5.80 -15.94 26.78
CA ASP A 169 -7.25 -15.94 26.51
C ASP A 169 -7.89 -14.55 26.65
N ASP A 170 -7.30 -13.69 27.47
CA ASP A 170 -7.77 -12.34 27.72
C ASP A 170 -7.06 -11.37 26.77
N GLU A 171 -7.83 -10.78 25.85
CA GLU A 171 -7.35 -9.79 24.88
C GLU A 171 -6.56 -8.68 25.59
N ARG A 172 -7.00 -8.24 26.77
CA ARG A 172 -6.34 -7.17 27.52
C ARG A 172 -4.95 -7.57 28.02
N SER A 173 -4.81 -8.75 28.63
CA SER A 173 -3.53 -9.25 29.11
C SER A 173 -2.56 -9.46 27.94
N GLN A 174 -3.07 -9.98 26.81
CA GLN A 174 -2.29 -10.10 25.58
C GLN A 174 -1.79 -8.74 25.09
N GLU A 175 -2.68 -7.75 25.03
CA GLU A 175 -2.37 -6.37 24.65
C GLU A 175 -1.30 -5.75 25.55
N GLU A 176 -1.41 -5.91 26.87
CA GLU A 176 -0.44 -5.40 27.84
C GLU A 176 0.94 -6.05 27.61
N LEU A 177 1.01 -7.38 27.45
CA LEU A 177 2.26 -8.11 27.24
C LEU A 177 2.96 -7.72 25.93
N VAL A 178 2.21 -7.63 24.81
CA VAL A 178 2.78 -7.28 23.50
C VAL A 178 3.17 -5.80 23.40
N ALA A 179 2.55 -4.93 24.20
CA ALA A 179 2.89 -3.51 24.28
C ALA A 179 4.14 -3.22 25.13
N LEU A 180 4.66 -4.20 25.87
CA LEU A 180 5.89 -4.02 26.65
C LEU A 180 7.11 -3.72 25.74
N PRO A 181 7.95 -2.74 26.08
CA PRO A 181 9.12 -2.39 25.27
C PRO A 181 10.08 -3.56 24.99
N SER A 182 10.28 -4.45 25.97
CA SER A 182 11.11 -5.65 25.81
C SER A 182 10.56 -6.60 24.76
N THR A 183 9.23 -6.79 24.71
CA THR A 183 8.55 -7.59 23.68
C THR A 183 8.76 -6.97 22.31
N ILE A 184 8.49 -5.67 22.18
CA ILE A 184 8.62 -4.94 20.90
C ILE A 184 10.05 -4.95 20.39
N ASP A 185 11.04 -4.67 21.25
CA ASP A 185 12.46 -4.67 20.89
C ASP A 185 12.91 -6.04 20.38
N TYR A 186 12.41 -7.11 20.98
CA TYR A 186 12.69 -8.46 20.52
C TYR A 186 12.00 -8.80 19.20
N VAL A 187 10.75 -8.35 18.99
CA VAL A 187 10.10 -8.48 17.67
C VAL A 187 10.91 -7.76 16.59
N PHE A 188 11.44 -6.55 16.89
CA PHE A 188 12.35 -5.85 15.99
C PHE A 188 13.65 -6.61 15.75
N LEU A 189 14.20 -7.25 16.77
CA LEU A 189 15.38 -8.10 16.65
C LEU A 189 15.11 -9.30 15.73
N LEU A 190 13.98 -10.00 15.89
CA LEU A 190 13.55 -11.10 15.02
C LEU A 190 13.38 -10.66 13.56
N LEU A 191 12.70 -9.52 13.33
CA LEU A 191 12.53 -8.95 12.00
C LEU A 191 13.88 -8.61 11.34
N CYS A 192 14.88 -8.22 12.12
CA CYS A 192 16.19 -7.84 11.62
C CYS A 192 17.17 -9.01 11.38
N GLN A 193 16.74 -10.25 11.61
CA GLN A 193 17.59 -11.44 11.41
C GLN A 193 17.76 -11.76 9.92
N VAL A 194 19.02 -11.86 9.52
CA VAL A 194 19.44 -12.22 8.16
C VAL A 194 20.43 -13.37 8.23
N ASN A 195 20.33 -14.30 7.29
CA ASN A 195 21.33 -15.35 7.13
C ASN A 195 22.65 -14.70 6.66
N PRO A 196 23.76 -14.87 7.39
CA PRO A 196 25.01 -14.18 7.10
C PRO A 196 25.65 -14.59 5.77
N GLU A 197 25.39 -15.81 5.30
CA GLU A 197 25.96 -16.35 4.05
C GLU A 197 25.21 -15.82 2.82
N THR A 198 23.88 -15.76 2.90
CA THR A 198 23.03 -15.40 1.75
C THR A 198 22.59 -13.94 1.76
N GLY A 199 22.71 -13.25 2.90
CA GLY A 199 22.13 -11.92 3.13
C GLY A 199 20.60 -11.89 3.12
N LYS A 200 19.93 -13.04 2.98
CA LYS A 200 18.46 -13.15 2.94
C LYS A 200 17.89 -13.12 4.35
N TYR A 201 16.70 -12.54 4.52
CA TYR A 201 15.98 -12.64 5.79
C TYR A 201 15.59 -14.09 6.08
N TYR A 202 15.72 -14.51 7.33
CA TYR A 202 15.27 -15.85 7.72
C TYR A 202 13.76 -16.01 7.57
N TYR A 203 13.34 -17.20 7.14
CA TYR A 203 11.94 -17.61 7.04
C TYR A 203 11.72 -18.84 7.92
N CYS A 204 11.04 -18.66 9.04
CA CYS A 204 10.74 -19.73 9.99
C CYS A 204 9.40 -20.36 9.65
N GLU A 205 9.41 -21.40 8.83
CA GLU A 205 8.22 -22.19 8.51
C GLU A 205 7.79 -23.02 9.73
N GLN A 206 6.50 -22.96 10.10
CA GLN A 206 5.91 -23.77 11.16
C GLN A 206 4.95 -24.76 10.53
N SER A 207 5.23 -26.06 10.53
CA SER A 207 4.27 -27.16 10.23
C SER A 207 3.16 -26.85 9.19
N GLY A 208 3.51 -26.27 8.03
CA GLY A 208 2.57 -25.93 6.96
C GLY A 208 1.78 -24.62 7.13
N THR A 209 2.18 -23.76 8.06
CA THR A 209 1.57 -22.47 8.39
C THR A 209 2.52 -21.30 8.10
N LYS A 210 2.06 -20.08 8.40
CA LYS A 210 2.71 -18.78 8.15
C LYS A 210 4.13 -18.72 8.73
N CYS A 211 4.97 -17.82 8.20
CA CYS A 211 6.26 -17.52 8.81
C CYS A 211 6.08 -17.05 10.27
N ALA A 212 6.69 -17.74 11.23
CA ALA A 212 6.57 -17.45 12.67
C ALA A 212 6.84 -15.97 12.98
N ILE A 213 7.94 -15.42 12.46
CA ILE A 213 8.35 -14.02 12.64
C ILE A 213 7.24 -13.04 12.20
N ILE A 214 6.60 -13.30 11.07
CA ILE A 214 5.54 -12.43 10.55
C ILE A 214 4.24 -12.62 11.32
N HIS A 215 3.95 -13.85 11.73
CA HIS A 215 2.79 -14.14 12.55
C HIS A 215 2.88 -13.41 13.90
N ILE A 216 4.04 -13.46 14.55
CA ILE A 216 4.31 -12.69 15.78
C ILE A 216 4.07 -11.21 15.54
N LEU A 217 4.64 -10.61 14.49
CA LEU A 217 4.41 -9.20 14.18
C LEU A 217 2.92 -8.90 14.01
N ARG A 218 2.17 -9.76 13.32
CA ARG A 218 0.73 -9.58 13.10
C ARG A 218 -0.07 -9.63 14.39
N VAL A 219 0.25 -10.56 15.28
CA VAL A 219 -0.43 -10.72 16.58
C VAL A 219 -0.07 -9.56 17.51
N CYS A 220 1.19 -9.13 17.55
CA CYS A 220 1.60 -7.93 18.28
C CYS A 220 1.00 -6.63 17.71
N MET A 221 0.33 -6.69 16.56
CA MET A 221 -0.39 -5.58 15.92
C MET A 221 -1.89 -5.88 15.79
N ALA A 222 -2.43 -6.80 16.59
CA ALA A 222 -3.84 -7.15 16.55
C ALA A 222 -4.75 -6.01 17.05
N SER A 223 -4.23 -5.16 17.96
CA SER A 223 -5.00 -4.08 18.59
C SER A 223 -4.40 -2.68 18.35
N ARG A 224 -5.23 -1.65 18.51
CA ARG A 224 -4.80 -0.26 18.35
C ARG A 224 -3.77 0.17 19.40
N PRO A 225 -3.90 -0.14 20.71
CA PRO A 225 -2.86 0.17 21.69
C PRO A 225 -1.50 -0.44 21.33
N ALA A 226 -1.47 -1.70 20.89
CA ALA A 226 -0.24 -2.38 20.52
C ALA A 226 0.42 -1.76 19.26
N ILE A 227 -0.39 -1.38 18.26
CA ILE A 227 0.09 -0.62 17.09
C ILE A 227 0.74 0.70 17.53
N LEU A 228 0.09 1.46 18.42
CA LEU A 228 0.63 2.72 18.94
C LEU A 228 1.93 2.52 19.72
N ALA A 229 2.04 1.45 20.51
CA ALA A 229 3.26 1.10 21.24
C ALA A 229 4.41 0.78 20.27
N ILE A 230 4.17 -0.04 19.23
CA ILE A 230 5.16 -0.37 18.20
C ILE A 230 5.62 0.88 17.45
N VAL A 231 4.68 1.73 17.02
CA VAL A 231 4.99 3.00 16.33
C VAL A 231 5.76 3.95 17.24
N GLY A 232 5.34 4.09 18.51
CA GLY A 232 6.05 4.87 19.52
C GLY A 232 7.49 4.39 19.69
N ARG A 233 7.68 3.08 19.85
CA ARG A 233 9.01 2.48 20.00
C ARG A 233 9.90 2.67 18.77
N LEU A 234 9.35 2.58 17.55
CA LEU A 234 10.08 2.89 16.32
C LEU A 234 10.60 4.33 16.28
N LYS A 235 9.88 5.28 16.86
CA LYS A 235 10.31 6.69 16.93
C LYS A 235 11.44 6.89 17.95
N GLU A 236 11.42 6.15 19.05
CA GLU A 236 12.42 6.24 20.13
C GLU A 236 13.78 5.63 19.75
N VAL A 237 13.80 4.56 18.96
CA VAL A 237 15.07 3.94 18.55
C VAL A 237 15.89 4.85 17.63
N THR A 238 17.20 4.62 17.58
CA THR A 238 18.09 5.42 16.73
C THR A 238 17.65 5.39 15.26
N PRO A 239 17.89 6.46 14.46
CA PRO A 239 17.53 6.46 13.04
C PRO A 239 18.13 5.28 12.25
N LYS A 240 19.34 4.84 12.60
CA LYS A 240 19.99 3.67 11.98
C LYS A 240 19.20 2.39 12.28
N THR A 241 18.85 2.16 13.55
CA THR A 241 18.05 1.01 13.99
C THR A 241 16.66 1.04 13.36
N ARG A 242 15.97 2.18 13.41
CA ARG A 242 14.66 2.39 12.77
C ARG A 242 14.70 2.03 11.29
N ASN A 243 15.69 2.53 10.54
CA ASN A 243 15.83 2.25 9.12
C ASN A 243 16.07 0.76 8.85
N ARG A 244 16.85 0.08 9.69
CA ARG A 244 17.08 -1.37 9.58
C ARG A 244 15.80 -2.16 9.79
N ILE A 245 15.00 -1.81 10.81
CA ILE A 245 13.72 -2.46 11.09
C ILE A 245 12.74 -2.23 9.94
N ILE A 246 12.55 -0.98 9.51
CA ILE A 246 11.65 -0.65 8.40
C ILE A 246 12.09 -1.34 7.09
N ALA A 247 13.40 -1.37 6.80
CA ALA A 247 13.91 -2.10 5.64
C ALA A 247 13.61 -3.60 5.71
N SER A 248 13.63 -4.19 6.91
CA SER A 248 13.26 -5.60 7.09
C SER A 248 11.78 -5.87 6.87
N ILE A 249 10.90 -4.92 7.19
CA ILE A 249 9.46 -5.04 6.91
C ILE A 249 9.23 -4.90 5.40
N ILE A 250 9.93 -3.98 4.74
CA ILE A 250 9.73 -3.66 3.32
C ILE A 250 10.29 -4.74 2.38
N ARG A 251 11.51 -5.23 2.64
CA ARG A 251 12.23 -6.10 1.70
C ARG A 251 11.88 -7.58 1.86
N ARG A 252 11.43 -7.98 3.05
CA ARG A 252 11.11 -9.38 3.37
C ARG A 252 10.05 -10.02 2.48
N PRO A 253 8.97 -9.35 2.00
CA PRO A 253 8.00 -9.92 1.06
C PRO A 253 8.66 -10.48 -0.20
N ARG A 254 9.67 -9.80 -0.74
CA ARG A 254 10.41 -10.26 -1.92
C ARG A 254 11.13 -11.58 -1.67
N PHE A 255 11.73 -11.74 -0.50
CA PHE A 255 12.38 -13.00 -0.12
C PHE A 255 11.36 -14.11 0.12
N ILE A 256 10.22 -13.80 0.74
CA ILE A 256 9.11 -14.75 0.92
C ILE A 256 8.58 -15.21 -0.45
N ALA A 257 8.40 -14.30 -1.40
CA ALA A 257 7.98 -14.64 -2.75
C ALA A 257 9.02 -15.53 -3.46
N ALA A 258 10.32 -15.30 -3.25
CA ALA A 258 11.37 -16.10 -3.87
C ALA A 258 11.37 -17.56 -3.40
N ILE A 259 11.23 -17.83 -2.09
CA ILE A 259 11.25 -19.19 -1.54
C ILE A 259 10.00 -20.02 -1.84
N ALA A 260 8.91 -19.40 -2.30
CA ALA A 260 7.66 -20.08 -2.65
C ALA A 260 7.81 -21.08 -3.81
N ASP A 261 8.93 -21.05 -4.56
CA ASP A 261 9.19 -21.97 -5.67
C ASP A 261 9.50 -23.41 -5.22
N GLU A 262 9.89 -23.62 -3.96
CA GLU A 262 10.50 -24.91 -3.58
C GLU A 262 9.46 -26.01 -3.29
N ASN A 263 8.21 -25.68 -2.92
CA ASN A 263 7.15 -26.65 -2.63
C ASN A 263 5.75 -26.01 -2.72
N GLY A 264 4.72 -26.75 -3.12
CA GLY A 264 3.33 -26.25 -3.22
C GLY A 264 2.76 -25.77 -1.88
N SER A 265 3.05 -26.47 -0.77
CA SER A 265 2.62 -26.08 0.58
C SER A 265 3.20 -24.73 1.03
N ARG A 266 4.45 -24.43 0.63
CA ARG A 266 5.11 -23.16 0.93
C ARG A 266 4.46 -21.97 0.24
N MET A 267 3.81 -22.18 -0.90
CA MET A 267 3.11 -21.12 -1.63
C MET A 267 1.97 -20.52 -0.79
N THR A 268 1.14 -21.38 -0.19
CA THR A 268 0.04 -21.00 0.70
C THR A 268 0.56 -20.15 1.87
N SER A 269 1.59 -20.64 2.57
CA SER A 269 2.20 -19.92 3.69
C SER A 269 2.88 -18.60 3.26
N ALA A 270 3.48 -18.56 2.06
CA ALA A 270 4.07 -17.36 1.50
C ALA A 270 3.01 -16.28 1.22
N VAL A 271 1.87 -16.63 0.63
CA VAL A 271 0.73 -15.71 0.43
C VAL A 271 0.25 -15.16 1.77
N ASP A 272 0.04 -16.02 2.76
CA ASP A 272 -0.38 -15.61 4.10
C ASP A 272 0.61 -14.65 4.76
N SER A 273 1.91 -14.93 4.63
CA SER A 273 2.97 -14.13 5.22
C SER A 273 3.12 -12.77 4.52
N ILE A 274 3.02 -12.73 3.18
CA ILE A 274 3.03 -11.48 2.40
C ILE A 274 1.82 -10.62 2.76
N HIS A 275 0.63 -11.22 2.86
CA HIS A 275 -0.57 -10.49 3.29
C HIS A 275 -0.38 -9.88 4.70
N ALA A 276 0.05 -10.70 5.67
CA ALA A 276 0.20 -10.26 7.05
C ALA A 276 1.22 -9.12 7.21
N ILE A 277 2.39 -9.22 6.59
CA ILE A 277 3.42 -8.17 6.68
C ILE A 277 3.00 -6.88 5.96
N LEU A 278 2.22 -6.98 4.89
CA LEU A 278 1.63 -5.84 4.18
C LEU A 278 0.62 -5.09 5.05
N VAL A 279 -0.27 -5.83 5.72
CA VAL A 279 -1.22 -5.26 6.69
C VAL A 279 -0.47 -4.53 7.80
N CYS A 280 0.54 -5.17 8.41
CA CYS A 280 1.39 -4.52 9.42
C CYS A 280 2.11 -3.28 8.88
N GLY A 281 2.64 -3.34 7.66
CA GLY A 281 3.27 -2.20 7.00
C GLY A 281 2.30 -1.04 6.76
N ALA A 282 1.04 -1.33 6.41
CA ALA A 282 0.00 -0.32 6.22
C ALA A 282 -0.37 0.39 7.52
N GLU A 283 -0.37 -0.32 8.65
CA GLU A 283 -0.62 0.29 9.97
C GLU A 283 0.55 1.18 10.42
N ILE A 284 1.79 0.77 10.16
CA ILE A 284 2.99 1.55 10.54
C ILE A 284 3.12 2.81 9.68
N ILE A 285 2.87 2.70 8.36
CA ILE A 285 3.02 3.84 7.43
C ILE A 285 1.96 4.92 7.64
N GLY A 286 0.85 4.59 8.32
CA GLY A 286 -0.14 5.59 8.74
C GLY A 286 0.42 6.65 9.69
N ASP A 287 1.62 6.43 10.25
CA ASP A 287 2.35 7.47 10.96
C ASP A 287 3.24 8.30 10.01
N ASP A 288 2.87 9.57 9.88
CA ASP A 288 3.52 10.57 9.06
C ASP A 288 5.05 10.67 9.28
N SER A 289 5.53 10.51 10.52
CA SER A 289 6.97 10.60 10.81
C SER A 289 7.78 9.41 10.30
N LEU A 290 7.12 8.26 10.09
CA LEU A 290 7.73 7.03 9.58
C LEU A 290 7.60 6.91 8.05
N TRP A 291 6.62 7.58 7.45
CA TRP A 291 6.37 7.56 6.01
C TRP A 291 7.62 7.87 5.16
N ALA A 292 8.42 8.86 5.57
CA ALA A 292 9.64 9.22 4.85
C ALA A 292 10.67 8.07 4.78
N CYS A 293 10.73 7.23 5.83
CA CYS A 293 11.59 6.05 5.84
C CYS A 293 11.09 5.00 4.85
N PHE A 294 9.77 4.74 4.81
CA PHE A 294 9.15 3.82 3.86
C PHE A 294 9.37 4.25 2.42
N ARG A 295 9.11 5.53 2.13
CA ARG A 295 9.30 6.11 0.81
C ARG A 295 10.73 5.95 0.30
N ARG A 296 11.74 6.25 1.13
CA ARG A 296 13.15 6.14 0.71
C ARG A 296 13.57 4.71 0.36
N LEU A 297 12.82 3.72 0.84
CA LEU A 297 13.04 2.31 0.61
C LEU A 297 12.11 1.74 -0.47
N ASP A 298 11.45 2.61 -1.26
CA ASP A 298 10.59 2.25 -2.38
C ASP A 298 9.55 1.17 -2.04
N TYR A 299 8.95 1.28 -0.85
CA TYR A 299 8.11 0.22 -0.28
C TYR A 299 7.01 -0.28 -1.22
N LEU A 300 6.37 0.61 -1.98
CA LEU A 300 5.32 0.24 -2.93
C LEU A 300 5.84 -0.67 -4.03
N LEU A 301 7.02 -0.38 -4.57
CA LEU A 301 7.63 -1.19 -5.62
C LEU A 301 8.03 -2.57 -5.08
N GLU A 302 8.65 -2.64 -3.90
CA GLU A 302 9.04 -3.91 -3.28
C GLU A 302 7.81 -4.79 -2.95
N TYR A 303 6.76 -4.19 -2.39
CA TYR A 303 5.52 -4.89 -2.05
C TYR A 303 4.76 -5.39 -3.27
N THR A 304 4.58 -4.55 -4.28
CA THR A 304 3.90 -4.95 -5.51
C THR A 304 4.69 -5.97 -6.30
N SER A 305 6.02 -5.82 -6.39
CA SER A 305 6.88 -6.81 -7.05
C SER A 305 6.79 -8.18 -6.39
N ALA A 306 6.77 -8.23 -5.04
CA ALA A 306 6.58 -9.49 -4.31
C ALA A 306 5.20 -10.12 -4.57
N LEU A 307 4.15 -9.30 -4.58
CA LEU A 307 2.78 -9.75 -4.81
C LEU A 307 2.56 -10.22 -6.27
N THR A 308 3.17 -9.54 -7.24
CA THR A 308 3.17 -9.95 -8.64
C THR A 308 3.94 -11.26 -8.81
N SER A 309 5.09 -11.40 -8.15
CA SER A 309 5.86 -12.64 -8.20
C SER A 309 5.08 -13.82 -7.63
N ILE A 310 4.46 -13.67 -6.45
CA ILE A 310 3.66 -14.75 -5.85
C ILE A 310 2.41 -15.07 -6.66
N SER A 311 1.70 -14.08 -7.21
CA SER A 311 0.52 -14.32 -8.06
C SER A 311 0.87 -14.99 -9.39
N ALA A 312 2.01 -14.66 -10.00
CA ALA A 312 2.48 -15.35 -11.21
C ALA A 312 2.76 -16.84 -10.94
N LYS A 313 3.44 -17.15 -9.83
CA LYS A 313 3.73 -18.53 -9.42
C LYS A 313 2.47 -19.30 -9.03
N ALA A 314 1.54 -18.64 -8.33
CA ALA A 314 0.23 -19.18 -8.00
C ALA A 314 -0.58 -19.53 -9.25
N HIS A 315 -0.57 -18.64 -10.26
CA HIS A 315 -1.23 -18.86 -11.54
C HIS A 315 -0.68 -20.09 -12.26
N GLN A 316 0.64 -20.29 -12.24
CA GLN A 316 1.29 -21.46 -12.89
C GLN A 316 1.02 -22.79 -12.16
N ARG A 317 0.86 -22.77 -10.83
CA ARG A 317 0.72 -23.98 -10.02
C ARG A 317 -0.72 -24.36 -9.67
N GLY A 318 -1.67 -23.44 -9.85
CA GLY A 318 -3.06 -23.62 -9.45
C GLY A 318 -3.24 -23.62 -7.93
N LEU A 319 -3.31 -22.43 -7.33
CA LEU A 319 -3.66 -22.30 -5.91
C LEU A 319 -5.17 -22.47 -5.65
N PRO A 320 -5.56 -22.87 -4.42
CA PRO A 320 -6.95 -22.84 -3.98
C PRO A 320 -7.55 -21.42 -4.01
N ASP A 321 -8.86 -21.34 -4.24
CA ASP A 321 -9.63 -20.09 -4.36
C ASP A 321 -9.44 -19.14 -3.17
N GLU A 322 -9.43 -19.67 -1.93
CA GLU A 322 -9.20 -18.90 -0.69
C GLU A 322 -7.91 -18.05 -0.78
N LYS A 323 -6.87 -18.57 -1.43
CA LYS A 323 -5.60 -17.84 -1.57
C LYS A 323 -5.66 -16.77 -2.65
N TRP A 324 -6.48 -16.95 -3.68
CA TRP A 324 -6.77 -15.87 -4.63
C TRP A 324 -7.58 -14.74 -4.01
N GLU A 325 -8.53 -15.06 -3.12
CA GLU A 325 -9.27 -14.05 -2.33
C GLU A 325 -8.32 -13.22 -1.47
N GLN A 326 -7.37 -13.87 -0.81
CA GLN A 326 -6.36 -13.20 -0.01
C GLN A 326 -5.41 -12.33 -0.84
N ILE A 327 -4.99 -12.77 -2.03
CA ILE A 327 -4.18 -11.96 -2.96
C ILE A 327 -4.98 -10.74 -3.44
N ALA A 328 -6.27 -10.90 -3.74
CA ALA A 328 -7.16 -9.81 -4.16
C ALA A 328 -7.36 -8.77 -3.04
N GLU A 329 -7.65 -9.21 -1.81
CA GLU A 329 -7.72 -8.34 -0.63
C GLU A 329 -6.41 -7.56 -0.43
N THR A 330 -5.27 -8.23 -0.58
CA THR A 330 -3.95 -7.62 -0.43
C THR A 330 -3.69 -6.57 -1.52
N THR A 331 -4.05 -6.89 -2.77
CA THR A 331 -3.97 -5.99 -3.94
C THR A 331 -4.82 -4.74 -3.70
N TRP A 332 -6.06 -4.92 -3.24
CA TRP A 332 -6.97 -3.83 -2.94
C TRP A 332 -6.46 -2.94 -1.81
N ARG A 333 -6.00 -3.51 -0.69
CA ARG A 333 -5.42 -2.76 0.44
C ARG A 333 -4.19 -1.94 0.03
N LEU A 334 -3.34 -2.48 -0.83
CA LEU A 334 -2.19 -1.74 -1.36
C LEU A 334 -2.62 -0.45 -2.06
N VAL A 335 -3.68 -0.52 -2.88
CA VAL A 335 -4.20 0.65 -3.58
C VAL A 335 -4.93 1.59 -2.61
N THR A 336 -5.91 1.09 -1.86
CA THR A 336 -6.82 1.93 -1.09
C THR A 336 -6.18 2.46 0.18
N HIS A 337 -5.51 1.60 0.95
CA HIS A 337 -4.96 1.97 2.26
C HIS A 337 -3.54 2.53 2.12
N MET A 338 -2.67 1.87 1.36
CA MET A 338 -1.26 2.24 1.29
C MET A 338 -0.91 3.34 0.29
N VAL A 339 -1.81 3.63 -0.66
CA VAL A 339 -1.62 4.73 -1.62
C VAL A 339 -2.67 5.81 -1.43
N ILE A 340 -3.96 5.51 -1.59
CA ILE A 340 -5.00 6.55 -1.56
C ILE A 340 -5.12 7.23 -0.18
N LYS A 341 -5.16 6.46 0.91
CA LYS A 341 -5.37 7.00 2.26
C LYS A 341 -4.10 7.54 2.93
N THR A 342 -2.95 6.91 2.68
CA THR A 342 -1.71 7.22 3.42
C THR A 342 -0.70 8.03 2.63
N THR A 343 -0.76 8.07 1.29
CA THR A 343 0.15 8.93 0.52
C THR A 343 -0.49 10.30 0.29
N PRO A 344 0.21 11.40 0.60
CA PRO A 344 -0.39 12.72 0.44
C PRO A 344 -0.49 13.23 -1.00
N ASN A 345 0.18 12.57 -1.94
CA ASN A 345 0.02 12.80 -3.38
C ASN A 345 0.04 11.45 -4.12
N PRO A 346 -1.10 10.72 -4.16
CA PRO A 346 -1.19 9.40 -4.78
C PRO A 346 -0.72 9.37 -6.23
N THR A 347 -0.95 10.45 -6.97
CA THR A 347 -0.57 10.61 -8.39
C THR A 347 0.92 10.32 -8.64
N GLU A 348 1.80 10.69 -7.71
CA GLU A 348 3.24 10.48 -7.84
C GLU A 348 3.66 9.04 -7.51
N TYR A 349 2.79 8.21 -6.95
CA TYR A 349 3.13 6.86 -6.47
C TYR A 349 2.49 5.72 -7.29
N PHE A 350 1.40 5.98 -8.02
CA PHE A 350 0.75 4.96 -8.85
C PHE A 350 1.68 4.32 -9.88
N HIS A 351 2.68 5.05 -10.37
CA HIS A 351 3.65 4.47 -11.30
C HIS A 351 4.47 3.35 -10.65
N LEU A 352 4.82 3.46 -9.36
CA LEU A 352 5.57 2.41 -8.65
C LEU A 352 4.73 1.16 -8.44
N LEU A 353 3.44 1.30 -8.13
CA LEU A 353 2.51 0.17 -8.04
C LEU A 353 2.42 -0.56 -9.38
N THR A 354 2.30 0.22 -10.46
CA THR A 354 2.10 -0.31 -11.80
C THR A 354 3.38 -0.97 -12.32
N GLU A 355 4.54 -0.34 -12.07
CA GLU A 355 5.87 -0.85 -12.43
C GLU A 355 6.19 -2.15 -11.69
N GLY A 356 5.78 -2.29 -10.42
CA GLY A 356 5.89 -3.55 -9.68
C GLY A 356 4.88 -4.62 -10.09
N GLY A 357 4.04 -4.38 -11.11
CA GLY A 357 3.17 -5.39 -11.72
C GLY A 357 1.80 -5.56 -11.07
N LEU A 358 1.31 -4.56 -10.33
CA LEU A 358 0.01 -4.64 -9.64
C LEU A 358 -1.17 -4.91 -10.60
N ILE A 359 -1.13 -4.37 -11.83
CA ILE A 359 -2.18 -4.64 -12.83
C ILE A 359 -2.20 -6.14 -13.21
N PRO A 360 -1.09 -6.75 -13.67
CA PRO A 360 -1.03 -8.21 -13.86
C PRO A 360 -1.51 -9.01 -12.65
N CYS A 361 -1.14 -8.60 -11.43
CA CYS A 361 -1.59 -9.27 -10.21
C CYS A 361 -3.12 -9.27 -10.07
N ALA A 362 -3.75 -8.10 -10.20
CA ALA A 362 -5.21 -7.97 -10.11
C ALA A 362 -5.93 -8.76 -11.23
N LEU A 363 -5.40 -8.77 -12.45
CA LEU A 363 -5.96 -9.53 -13.57
C LEU A 363 -5.87 -11.05 -13.34
N ARG A 364 -4.77 -11.55 -12.77
CA ARG A 364 -4.65 -12.96 -12.37
C ARG A 364 -5.67 -13.34 -11.29
N CYS A 365 -5.95 -12.46 -10.33
CA CYS A 365 -7.04 -12.68 -9.38
C CYS A 365 -8.38 -12.83 -10.11
N LEU A 366 -8.71 -11.95 -11.06
CA LEU A 366 -9.97 -12.02 -11.80
C LEU A 366 -10.14 -13.29 -12.63
N ILE A 367 -9.03 -13.88 -13.10
CA ILE A 367 -9.06 -15.15 -13.84
C ILE A 367 -9.41 -16.34 -12.94
N HIS A 368 -8.94 -16.33 -11.68
CA HIS A 368 -9.02 -17.48 -10.78
C HIS A 368 -10.09 -17.38 -9.69
N LEU A 369 -10.61 -16.19 -9.40
CA LEU A 369 -11.60 -16.02 -8.34
C LEU A 369 -12.97 -16.60 -8.71
N PRO A 370 -13.70 -17.19 -7.74
CA PRO A 370 -15.07 -17.60 -7.94
C PRO A 370 -15.95 -16.43 -8.38
N HIS A 371 -16.80 -16.66 -9.39
CA HIS A 371 -17.74 -15.66 -9.87
C HIS A 371 -18.67 -15.20 -8.76
N GLY A 372 -18.84 -13.87 -8.65
CA GLY A 372 -19.71 -13.24 -7.65
C GLY A 372 -19.13 -13.18 -6.23
N SER A 373 -17.87 -13.57 -6.01
CA SER A 373 -17.21 -13.35 -4.72
C SER A 373 -16.92 -11.86 -4.49
N GLU A 374 -16.98 -11.39 -3.24
CA GLU A 374 -16.60 -10.02 -2.84
C GLU A 374 -15.15 -9.69 -3.28
N SER A 375 -14.29 -10.70 -3.33
CA SER A 375 -12.91 -10.58 -3.81
C SER A 375 -12.79 -10.18 -5.28
N VAL A 376 -13.77 -10.56 -6.14
CA VAL A 376 -13.83 -10.08 -7.52
C VAL A 376 -14.04 -8.57 -7.55
N GLU A 377 -14.97 -8.06 -6.73
CA GLU A 377 -15.23 -6.62 -6.62
C GLU A 377 -13.98 -5.87 -6.15
N LYS A 378 -13.27 -6.40 -5.15
CA LYS A 378 -12.00 -5.82 -4.67
C LYS A 378 -10.93 -5.73 -5.75
N ALA A 379 -10.79 -6.76 -6.59
CA ALA A 379 -9.85 -6.75 -7.71
C ALA A 379 -10.28 -5.75 -8.81
N ILE A 380 -11.58 -5.66 -9.11
CA ILE A 380 -12.13 -4.65 -10.04
C ILE A 380 -11.92 -3.24 -9.49
N ASP A 381 -12.16 -3.00 -8.21
CA ASP A 381 -11.97 -1.71 -7.55
C ASP A 381 -10.50 -1.28 -7.61
N ALA A 382 -9.58 -2.19 -7.34
CA ALA A 382 -8.15 -1.93 -7.45
C ALA A 382 -7.76 -1.48 -8.88
N LEU A 383 -8.23 -2.20 -9.90
CA LEU A 383 -8.02 -1.82 -11.31
C LEU A 383 -8.68 -0.48 -11.64
N SER A 384 -9.90 -0.26 -11.19
CA SER A 384 -10.67 0.95 -11.50
C SER A 384 -10.06 2.20 -10.86
N ILE A 385 -9.43 2.07 -9.69
CA ILE A 385 -8.63 3.15 -9.10
C ILE A 385 -7.38 3.40 -9.94
N ILE A 386 -6.61 2.37 -10.30
CA ILE A 386 -5.39 2.54 -11.14
C ILE A 386 -5.73 3.17 -12.49
N PHE A 387 -6.86 2.75 -13.10
CA PHE A 387 -7.39 3.29 -14.34
C PHE A 387 -7.48 4.82 -14.32
N ALA A 388 -7.95 5.38 -13.20
CA ALA A 388 -8.13 6.82 -13.04
C ALA A 388 -6.81 7.62 -13.14
N TYR A 389 -5.67 6.95 -13.02
CA TYR A 389 -4.32 7.53 -13.12
C TYR A 389 -3.57 7.14 -14.40
N LEU A 390 -4.16 6.34 -15.31
CA LEU A 390 -3.56 6.07 -16.63
C LEU A 390 -3.21 7.32 -17.45
N PRO A 391 -3.91 8.46 -17.34
CA PRO A 391 -3.49 9.69 -18.01
C PRO A 391 -2.13 10.25 -17.55
N VAL A 392 -1.53 9.70 -16.50
CA VAL A 392 -0.16 9.99 -16.08
C VAL A 392 0.80 9.13 -16.90
N GLY A 393 1.70 9.74 -17.67
CA GLY A 393 2.50 9.03 -18.67
C GLY A 393 3.39 7.93 -18.09
N LYS A 394 3.88 8.09 -16.86
CA LYS A 394 4.63 7.03 -16.16
C LYS A 394 3.77 5.82 -15.79
N VAL A 395 2.52 6.05 -15.37
CA VAL A 395 1.56 4.99 -15.02
C VAL A 395 1.19 4.22 -16.29
N TRP A 396 0.84 4.94 -17.37
CA TRP A 396 0.56 4.32 -18.67
C TRP A 396 1.74 3.51 -19.20
N LEU A 397 2.96 4.03 -19.12
CA LEU A 397 4.16 3.33 -19.59
C LEU A 397 4.36 2.01 -18.85
N ALA A 398 4.16 2.01 -17.53
CA ALA A 398 4.24 0.80 -16.72
C ALA A 398 3.09 -0.17 -16.98
N ALA A 399 1.89 0.32 -17.34
CA ALA A 399 0.74 -0.52 -17.67
C ALA A 399 0.85 -1.18 -19.05
N CYS A 400 1.58 -0.57 -20.00
CA CYS A 400 1.67 -1.02 -21.39
C CYS A 400 2.72 -2.13 -21.58
N THR A 401 2.57 -3.23 -20.85
CA THR A 401 3.40 -4.44 -21.02
C THR A 401 2.66 -5.50 -21.84
N PRO A 402 3.38 -6.35 -22.62
CA PRO A 402 2.74 -7.45 -23.35
C PRO A 402 1.91 -8.37 -22.44
N GLU A 403 2.47 -8.73 -21.29
CA GLU A 403 1.78 -9.56 -20.30
C GLU A 403 0.47 -8.94 -19.80
N THR A 404 0.42 -7.62 -19.59
CA THR A 404 -0.81 -6.95 -19.16
C THR A 404 -1.91 -7.07 -20.22
N LEU A 405 -1.56 -6.92 -21.50
CA LEU A 405 -2.52 -7.02 -22.61
C LEU A 405 -3.08 -8.45 -22.73
N ASP A 406 -2.22 -9.46 -22.62
CA ASP A 406 -2.65 -10.87 -22.66
C ASP A 406 -3.58 -11.19 -21.48
N LEU A 407 -3.26 -10.69 -20.29
CA LEU A 407 -4.07 -10.89 -19.09
C LEU A 407 -5.39 -10.11 -19.13
N LEU A 408 -5.45 -8.93 -19.76
CA LEU A 408 -6.71 -8.18 -19.95
C LEU A 408 -7.69 -9.01 -20.79
N HIS A 409 -7.21 -9.59 -21.89
CA HIS A 409 -8.02 -10.45 -22.75
C HIS A 409 -8.50 -11.70 -22.01
N ALA A 410 -7.60 -12.37 -21.28
CA ALA A 410 -7.92 -13.56 -20.50
C ALA A 410 -8.95 -13.26 -19.40
N ALA A 411 -8.76 -12.20 -18.61
CA ALA A 411 -9.67 -11.79 -17.55
C ALA A 411 -11.04 -11.38 -18.08
N SER A 412 -11.09 -10.65 -19.21
CA SER A 412 -12.35 -10.28 -19.88
C SER A 412 -13.16 -11.50 -20.36
N THR A 413 -12.46 -12.58 -20.71
CA THR A 413 -13.07 -13.83 -21.17
C THR A 413 -13.54 -14.68 -19.99
N MET A 414 -12.72 -14.77 -18.94
CA MET A 414 -12.98 -15.64 -17.79
C MET A 414 -13.91 -15.02 -16.76
N CYS A 415 -13.93 -13.70 -16.58
CA CYS A 415 -14.76 -13.03 -15.59
C CYS A 415 -15.71 -12.01 -16.24
N PRO A 416 -17.01 -12.34 -16.40
CA PRO A 416 -17.98 -11.44 -17.03
C PRO A 416 -18.08 -10.06 -16.36
N MET A 417 -17.94 -9.99 -15.04
CA MET A 417 -17.95 -8.73 -14.27
C MET A 417 -16.75 -7.83 -14.62
N ALA A 418 -15.63 -8.42 -15.06
CA ALA A 418 -14.42 -7.69 -15.43
C ALA A 418 -14.40 -7.20 -16.88
N ARG A 419 -15.35 -7.60 -17.73
CA ARG A 419 -15.34 -7.30 -19.16
C ARG A 419 -15.27 -5.80 -19.46
N ASP A 420 -16.13 -5.03 -18.80
CA ASP A 420 -16.21 -3.58 -19.00
C ASP A 420 -14.88 -2.90 -18.60
N ILE A 421 -14.35 -3.23 -17.41
CA ILE A 421 -13.11 -2.62 -16.93
C ILE A 421 -11.92 -3.00 -17.82
N CYS A 422 -11.83 -4.26 -18.26
CA CYS A 422 -10.74 -4.72 -19.14
C CYS A 422 -10.78 -4.01 -20.50
N SER A 423 -11.96 -3.94 -21.13
CA SER A 423 -12.14 -3.25 -22.42
C SER A 423 -11.82 -1.76 -22.32
N ASN A 424 -12.20 -1.11 -21.21
CA ASN A 424 -11.85 0.28 -20.96
C ASN A 424 -10.33 0.47 -20.79
N PHE A 425 -9.66 -0.45 -20.08
CA PHE A 425 -8.20 -0.45 -19.94
C PHE A 425 -7.50 -0.57 -21.29
N GLU A 426 -7.90 -1.52 -22.13
CA GLU A 426 -7.36 -1.69 -23.49
C GLU A 426 -7.52 -0.40 -24.30
N SER A 427 -8.73 0.18 -24.29
CA SER A 427 -9.04 1.43 -24.98
C SER A 427 -8.17 2.60 -24.48
N ALA A 428 -7.96 2.69 -23.16
CA ALA A 428 -7.12 3.72 -22.56
C ALA A 428 -5.62 3.50 -22.89
N ILE A 429 -5.15 2.25 -22.97
CA ILE A 429 -3.78 1.94 -23.37
C ILE A 429 -3.56 2.38 -24.83
N GLU A 430 -4.48 2.06 -25.74
CA GLU A 430 -4.40 2.48 -27.15
C GLU A 430 -4.43 4.01 -27.28
N LEU A 431 -5.31 4.68 -26.54
CA LEU A 431 -5.36 6.14 -26.50
C LEU A 431 -4.03 6.73 -26.03
N GLY A 432 -3.42 6.16 -24.98
CA GLY A 432 -2.11 6.60 -24.50
C GLY A 432 -0.97 6.40 -25.50
N LYS A 433 -1.03 5.38 -26.38
CA LYS A 433 -0.07 5.21 -27.49
C LYS A 433 -0.13 6.40 -28.45
N LEU A 434 -1.34 6.84 -28.80
CA LEU A 434 -1.56 8.01 -29.66
C LEU A 434 -1.05 9.29 -29.00
N VAL A 435 -1.39 9.50 -27.72
CA VAL A 435 -0.93 10.62 -26.89
C VAL A 435 0.60 10.70 -26.88
N ARG A 436 1.30 9.58 -26.67
CA ARG A 436 2.77 9.54 -26.66
C ARG A 436 3.38 9.87 -28.01
N LYS A 437 2.91 9.23 -29.08
CA LYS A 437 3.36 9.49 -30.46
C LYS A 437 3.20 10.97 -30.84
N ARG A 438 2.12 11.60 -30.37
CA ARG A 438 1.87 13.03 -30.58
C ARG A 438 2.80 13.92 -29.76
N ARG A 439 3.05 13.57 -28.50
CA ARG A 439 3.97 14.31 -27.63
C ARG A 439 5.39 14.35 -28.18
N GLU A 440 5.84 13.29 -28.84
CA GLU A 440 7.15 13.25 -29.50
C GLU A 440 7.23 14.22 -30.71
N ARG A 441 6.08 14.55 -31.32
CA ARG A 441 5.98 15.47 -32.47
C ARG A 441 5.71 16.92 -32.07
N THR A 442 5.05 17.14 -30.95
CA THR A 442 4.49 18.45 -30.58
C THR A 442 4.91 18.86 -29.17
N GLY A 443 5.51 20.06 -29.07
CA GLY A 443 5.69 20.71 -27.78
C GLY A 443 4.34 21.17 -27.23
N PHE A 444 4.08 20.87 -25.95
CA PHE A 444 2.95 21.43 -25.20
C PHE A 444 3.38 22.66 -24.43
N ASP A 445 2.65 23.76 -24.60
CA ASP A 445 2.82 24.95 -23.78
C ASP A 445 1.97 24.84 -22.51
N LEU A 446 2.62 24.91 -21.35
CA LEU A 446 1.98 24.91 -20.03
C LEU A 446 1.71 26.34 -19.51
N CYS A 447 1.85 27.35 -20.37
CA CYS A 447 1.61 28.74 -20.02
C CYS A 447 0.12 29.03 -19.79
N CYS A 448 -0.21 29.55 -18.62
CA CYS A 448 -1.57 29.97 -18.25
C CYS A 448 -1.92 31.39 -18.71
N SER A 449 -0.98 32.14 -19.32
CA SER A 449 -1.25 33.50 -19.82
C SER A 449 -2.18 33.45 -21.03
N LEU A 450 -3.31 34.16 -20.94
CA LEU A 450 -4.29 34.28 -22.03
C LEU A 450 -3.77 35.07 -23.24
N LYS A 451 -2.69 35.85 -23.06
CA LYS A 451 -2.06 36.64 -24.12
C LYS A 451 -0.91 35.92 -24.80
N HIS A 452 -0.61 34.68 -24.41
CA HIS A 452 0.46 33.93 -25.03
C HIS A 452 0.19 33.77 -26.54
N SER A 453 0.98 34.49 -27.34
CA SER A 453 0.94 34.37 -28.79
C SER A 453 1.79 33.16 -29.15
N SER A 454 1.13 32.07 -29.53
CA SER A 454 1.76 30.80 -29.91
C SER A 454 2.71 30.90 -31.13
N SER A 455 2.93 32.11 -31.65
CA SER A 455 3.79 32.40 -32.81
C SER A 455 5.27 32.55 -32.48
N LYS A 456 5.71 32.44 -31.21
CA LYS A 456 7.14 32.43 -30.87
C LYS A 456 7.66 30.99 -30.82
N GLU A 457 7.82 30.41 -31.99
CA GLU A 457 8.59 29.18 -32.24
C GLU A 457 10.04 29.42 -31.76
N GLY A 458 10.51 28.71 -30.73
CA GLY A 458 11.92 28.73 -30.34
C GLY A 458 12.24 28.89 -28.85
N GLY A 459 11.24 29.05 -27.98
CA GLY A 459 11.48 28.94 -26.53
C GLY A 459 11.68 27.48 -26.12
N THR A 460 12.86 27.12 -25.60
CA THR A 460 13.10 25.78 -25.02
C THR A 460 12.04 25.49 -23.96
N ALA A 461 11.22 24.46 -24.19
CA ALA A 461 10.06 24.09 -23.37
C ALA A 461 10.38 23.76 -21.89
N ASP A 462 11.65 23.77 -21.51
CA ASP A 462 12.11 23.28 -20.20
C ASP A 462 11.99 24.30 -19.06
N ILE A 463 11.83 25.60 -19.34
CA ILE A 463 11.81 26.63 -18.28
C ILE A 463 10.40 27.18 -18.05
N VAL A 464 9.47 26.31 -17.65
CA VAL A 464 8.20 26.75 -17.08
C VAL A 464 8.44 27.28 -15.66
N ARG A 465 7.84 28.40 -15.30
CA ARG A 465 7.90 29.01 -13.95
C ARG A 465 6.52 28.96 -13.32
N ALA A 466 6.41 28.46 -12.09
CA ALA A 466 5.16 28.57 -11.34
C ALA A 466 5.16 29.87 -10.50
N CYS A 467 3.98 30.45 -10.28
CA CYS A 467 3.82 31.58 -9.36
C CYS A 467 4.33 31.19 -7.97
N SER A 468 5.24 31.96 -7.37
CA SER A 468 5.85 31.66 -6.07
C SER A 468 4.86 31.65 -4.90
N ALA A 469 3.76 32.40 -5.00
CA ALA A 469 2.77 32.50 -3.94
C ALA A 469 1.73 31.36 -3.99
N CYS A 470 1.03 31.19 -5.11
CA CYS A 470 -0.03 30.17 -5.19
C CYS A 470 0.44 28.81 -5.74
N LYS A 471 1.55 28.75 -6.46
CA LYS A 471 2.10 27.55 -7.15
C LYS A 471 1.16 26.87 -8.16
N VAL A 472 -0.06 27.36 -8.31
CA VAL A 472 -1.05 26.88 -9.28
C VAL A 472 -0.66 27.28 -10.69
N MET A 473 -0.45 28.57 -10.92
CA MET A 473 -0.32 29.11 -12.27
C MET A 473 1.11 28.94 -12.78
N THR A 474 1.24 28.51 -14.03
CA THR A 474 2.51 28.26 -14.71
C THR A 474 2.67 29.20 -15.92
N TYR A 475 3.91 29.63 -16.16
CA TYR A 475 4.24 30.60 -17.22
C TYR A 475 5.52 30.17 -17.93
N CYS A 476 5.56 30.31 -19.25
CA CYS A 476 6.78 30.06 -20.03
C CYS A 476 7.83 31.18 -19.88
N SER A 477 7.45 32.35 -19.36
CA SER A 477 8.36 33.48 -19.13
C SER A 477 7.86 34.44 -18.05
N THR A 478 8.76 35.27 -17.51
CA THR A 478 8.39 36.37 -16.60
C THR A 478 7.54 37.44 -17.30
N ALA A 479 7.70 37.63 -18.61
CA ALA A 479 6.84 38.54 -19.38
C ALA A 479 5.38 38.05 -19.35
N CYS A 480 5.14 36.78 -19.70
CA CYS A 480 3.82 36.16 -19.61
C CYS A 480 3.23 36.25 -18.20
N GLN A 481 4.04 36.04 -17.16
CA GLN A 481 3.60 36.18 -15.76
C GLN A 481 3.19 37.62 -15.44
N LYS A 482 3.99 38.62 -15.81
CA LYS A 482 3.69 40.05 -15.56
C LYS A 482 2.41 40.49 -16.28
N GLU A 483 2.26 40.10 -17.53
CA GLU A 483 1.06 40.39 -18.31
C GLU A 483 -0.19 39.76 -17.69
N ASP A 484 -0.10 38.48 -17.30
CA ASP A 484 -1.21 37.78 -16.68
C ASP A 484 -1.52 38.30 -15.27
N TRP A 485 -0.49 38.74 -14.53
CA TRP A 485 -0.62 39.37 -13.22
C TRP A 485 -1.54 40.59 -13.28
N VAL A 486 -1.26 41.50 -14.22
CA VAL A 486 -2.06 42.72 -14.41
C VAL A 486 -3.48 42.40 -14.88
N ALA A 487 -3.63 41.44 -15.80
CA ALA A 487 -4.91 41.15 -16.41
C ALA A 487 -5.87 40.35 -15.51
N PHE A 488 -5.36 39.35 -14.78
CA PHE A 488 -6.18 38.37 -14.07
C PHE A 488 -5.57 37.95 -12.73
N HIS A 489 -4.31 37.51 -12.75
CA HIS A 489 -3.76 36.69 -11.66
C HIS A 489 -3.60 37.42 -10.33
N SER A 490 -3.35 38.73 -10.32
CA SER A 490 -3.27 39.53 -9.08
C SER A 490 -4.52 39.43 -8.20
N ARG A 491 -5.70 39.28 -8.80
CA ARG A 491 -6.99 39.16 -8.09
C ARG A 491 -7.28 37.73 -7.63
N GLU A 492 -6.71 36.75 -8.32
CA GLU A 492 -6.96 35.33 -8.09
C GLU A 492 -5.93 34.72 -7.12
N CYS A 493 -4.69 35.21 -7.18
CA CYS A 493 -3.54 34.68 -6.47
C CYS A 493 -3.75 34.63 -4.94
N PRO A 494 -4.29 35.66 -4.26
CA PRO A 494 -4.47 35.61 -2.80
C PRO A 494 -5.31 34.41 -2.34
N ARG A 495 -6.41 34.12 -3.04
CA ARG A 495 -7.31 33.00 -2.69
C ARG A 495 -6.64 31.65 -2.94
N MET A 496 -6.00 31.49 -4.10
CA MET A 496 -5.26 30.26 -4.42
C MET A 496 -4.05 30.04 -3.50
N ALA A 497 -3.37 31.12 -3.08
CA ALA A 497 -2.26 31.06 -2.14
C ALA A 497 -2.70 30.73 -0.71
N ILE A 498 -3.87 31.22 -0.27
CA ILE A 498 -4.47 30.78 1.00
C ILE A 498 -4.75 29.28 0.93
N TRP A 499 -5.46 28.82 -0.10
CA TRP A 499 -5.76 27.39 -0.28
C TRP A 499 -4.49 26.54 -0.31
N TYR A 500 -3.47 26.97 -1.06
CA TYR A 500 -2.18 26.29 -1.11
C TYR A 500 -1.52 26.21 0.27
N ARG A 501 -1.53 27.30 1.03
CA ARG A 501 -0.97 27.34 2.40
C ARG A 501 -1.77 26.49 3.37
N ASP A 502 -3.09 26.55 3.35
CA ASP A 502 -3.95 25.78 4.25
C ASP A 502 -3.74 24.28 4.02
N ARG A 503 -3.63 23.87 2.75
CA ARG A 503 -3.28 22.49 2.40
C ARG A 503 -1.85 22.12 2.76
N THR A 504 -0.91 23.05 2.63
CA THR A 504 0.48 22.80 3.06
C THR A 504 0.58 22.73 4.58
N LYS A 505 -0.28 23.42 5.34
CA LYS A 505 -0.34 23.36 6.81
C LYS A 505 -1.01 22.10 7.32
N SER A 506 -2.00 21.56 6.59
CA SER A 506 -2.57 20.24 6.90
C SER A 506 -1.60 19.10 6.62
N LEU A 507 -0.50 19.38 5.89
CA LEU A 507 0.61 18.45 5.69
C LEU A 507 1.67 18.78 6.75
N GLU A 508 1.96 17.83 7.63
CA GLU A 508 2.89 17.97 8.78
C GLU A 508 4.26 18.59 8.43
N PRO A 509 4.99 19.18 9.39
CA PRO A 509 6.20 20.00 9.16
C PRO A 509 7.33 19.37 8.31
N TRP A 510 7.43 18.05 8.26
CA TRP A 510 8.43 17.35 7.45
C TRP A 510 8.15 17.43 5.93
N TYR A 511 6.96 17.88 5.52
CA TYR A 511 6.60 18.12 4.11
C TYR A 511 7.40 19.25 3.45
N HIS A 512 8.01 20.16 4.22
CA HIS A 512 8.72 21.30 3.66
C HIS A 512 9.93 20.92 2.77
N HIS A 513 10.43 19.68 2.87
CA HIS A 513 11.52 19.18 2.03
C HIS A 513 11.07 18.69 0.65
N LEU A 514 9.78 18.37 0.47
CA LEU A 514 9.22 18.14 -0.86
C LEU A 514 9.12 19.49 -1.57
N ARG A 515 9.91 19.66 -2.64
CA ARG A 515 10.08 20.93 -3.36
C ARG A 515 8.71 21.60 -3.59
N SER A 516 8.60 22.86 -3.17
CA SER A 516 7.40 23.71 -3.21
C SER A 516 6.66 23.83 -4.56
N PHE A 517 7.12 23.18 -5.63
CA PHE A 517 6.57 23.25 -6.99
C PHE A 517 5.59 22.11 -7.34
N ASP A 518 5.47 21.04 -6.53
CA ASP A 518 4.73 19.82 -6.91
C ASP A 518 3.59 19.43 -5.94
N ILE A 519 3.10 20.36 -5.10
CA ILE A 519 2.06 20.03 -4.10
C ILE A 519 0.72 19.64 -4.74
N TRP A 520 0.45 20.06 -5.98
CA TRP A 520 -0.81 19.76 -6.67
C TRP A 520 -0.67 18.67 -7.71
N THR A 521 0.41 18.67 -8.47
CA THR A 521 0.68 17.74 -9.56
C THR A 521 1.97 18.21 -10.22
N SER A 522 2.83 17.28 -10.62
CA SER A 522 4.07 17.61 -11.31
C SER A 522 3.81 18.18 -12.71
N ARG A 523 4.79 18.90 -13.26
CA ARG A 523 4.71 19.43 -14.63
C ARG A 523 4.52 18.33 -15.67
N ALA A 524 5.13 17.16 -15.45
CA ALA A 524 4.98 16.00 -16.31
C ALA A 524 3.52 15.55 -16.35
N THR A 525 2.90 15.37 -15.18
CA THR A 525 1.48 14.99 -15.10
C THR A 525 0.54 16.00 -15.74
N ARG A 526 0.77 17.32 -15.54
CA ARG A 526 -0.03 18.35 -16.23
C ARG A 526 0.05 18.21 -17.74
N ARG A 527 1.25 18.02 -18.26
CA ARG A 527 1.49 17.83 -19.70
C ARG A 527 0.77 16.58 -20.19
N ASP A 528 0.88 15.48 -19.47
CA ASP A 528 0.26 14.21 -19.86
C ASP A 528 -1.27 14.32 -19.89
N GLN A 529 -1.88 14.94 -18.86
CA GLN A 529 -3.33 15.20 -18.81
C GLN A 529 -3.81 16.10 -19.95
N LEU A 530 -3.07 17.15 -20.31
CA LEU A 530 -3.44 18.01 -21.46
C LEU A 530 -3.32 17.27 -22.78
N SER A 531 -2.26 16.46 -22.94
CA SER A 531 -2.06 15.66 -24.14
C SER A 531 -3.18 14.64 -24.29
N TRP A 532 -3.63 14.05 -23.17
CA TRP A 532 -4.77 13.15 -23.13
C TRP A 532 -6.07 13.84 -23.56
N LEU A 533 -6.37 15.03 -23.03
CA LEU A 533 -7.58 15.77 -23.43
C LEU A 533 -7.56 16.18 -24.88
N GLU A 534 -6.41 16.59 -25.41
CA GLU A 534 -6.25 16.92 -26.82
C GLU A 534 -6.55 15.72 -27.71
N GLU A 535 -6.02 14.54 -27.37
CA GLU A 535 -6.27 13.31 -28.12
C GLU A 535 -7.76 12.91 -28.06
N VAL A 536 -8.37 12.96 -26.87
CA VAL A 536 -9.82 12.68 -26.73
C VAL A 536 -10.66 13.62 -27.57
N ALA A 537 -10.34 14.93 -27.59
CA ALA A 537 -11.07 15.90 -28.41
C ALA A 537 -10.94 15.61 -29.92
N ASN A 538 -9.77 15.13 -30.34
CA ASN A 538 -9.51 14.74 -31.72
C ASN A 538 -10.20 13.42 -32.11
N GLU A 539 -10.18 12.41 -31.23
CA GLU A 539 -10.85 11.11 -31.43
C GLU A 539 -12.37 11.26 -31.50
N MET A 540 -12.95 12.14 -30.68
CA MET A 540 -14.38 12.44 -30.72
C MET A 540 -14.83 13.01 -32.07
N GLY A 541 -13.90 13.44 -32.94
CA GLY A 541 -14.15 13.78 -34.33
C GLY A 541 -15.22 14.86 -34.52
N ALA A 542 -15.55 15.58 -33.44
CA ALA A 542 -16.67 16.48 -33.42
C ALA A 542 -16.35 17.62 -34.37
N ARG A 543 -16.88 17.57 -35.60
CA ARG A 543 -16.86 18.73 -36.47
C ARG A 543 -17.57 19.83 -35.70
N LEU A 544 -16.92 20.98 -35.54
CA LEU A 544 -17.63 22.15 -35.06
C LEU A 544 -18.87 22.35 -35.94
N PRO A 545 -20.01 22.76 -35.38
CA PRO A 545 -21.25 22.89 -36.14
C PRO A 545 -20.94 23.62 -37.45
N SER A 546 -21.17 22.92 -38.57
CA SER A 546 -20.90 23.50 -39.89
C SER A 546 -21.64 24.82 -39.96
N SER A 547 -21.02 25.84 -40.55
CA SER A 547 -21.55 27.21 -40.67
C SER A 547 -22.90 27.33 -41.38
N ASN A 548 -23.57 26.22 -41.72
CA ASN A 548 -24.94 26.20 -42.14
C ASN A 548 -25.81 26.76 -41.00
N PRO A 549 -26.29 28.02 -41.11
CA PRO A 549 -27.18 28.55 -40.10
C PRO A 549 -28.40 27.61 -40.05
N PRO A 550 -28.95 27.30 -38.86
CA PRO A 550 -30.21 26.59 -38.78
C PRO A 550 -31.19 27.35 -39.67
N LYS A 551 -31.68 26.70 -40.74
CA LYS A 551 -32.65 27.29 -41.67
C LYS A 551 -33.73 27.93 -40.82
N SER A 552 -33.82 29.25 -40.89
CA SER A 552 -34.59 30.11 -39.99
C SER A 552 -36.00 29.56 -39.77
N GLN A 553 -36.23 28.88 -38.65
CA GLN A 553 -37.58 28.81 -38.11
C GLN A 553 -37.91 30.20 -37.61
N SER A 554 -38.73 30.89 -38.41
CA SER A 554 -39.36 32.17 -38.12
C SER A 554 -40.10 32.09 -36.78
N VAL A 555 -39.42 32.42 -35.68
CA VAL A 555 -40.06 32.61 -34.36
C VAL A 555 -40.01 34.10 -34.03
N ALA A 556 -41.19 34.68 -33.85
CA ALA A 556 -41.40 36.10 -33.55
C ALA A 556 -40.63 36.51 -32.28
N ARG A 557 -39.91 37.63 -32.37
CA ARG A 557 -39.10 38.22 -31.29
C ARG A 557 -39.96 38.85 -30.18
N PRO A 558 -39.72 38.54 -28.89
CA PRO A 558 -40.01 39.45 -27.80
C PRO A 558 -38.81 40.37 -27.52
N ARG A 559 -39.06 41.68 -27.46
CA ARG A 559 -38.11 42.74 -27.04
C ARG A 559 -38.03 42.79 -25.51
N THR A 560 -37.17 42.00 -24.88
CA THR A 560 -36.63 42.33 -23.55
C THR A 560 -35.18 41.87 -23.47
N ALA A 561 -34.28 42.76 -23.04
CA ALA A 561 -32.86 42.51 -22.90
C ALA A 561 -32.62 41.51 -21.76
N ARG A 562 -32.59 40.21 -22.10
CA ARG A 562 -32.08 39.18 -21.19
C ARG A 562 -30.54 39.23 -21.16
N PRO A 563 -29.91 38.97 -20.00
CA PRO A 563 -28.46 38.85 -19.91
C PRO A 563 -27.98 37.79 -20.90
N VAL A 564 -26.83 38.07 -21.54
CA VAL A 564 -26.16 37.26 -22.57
C VAL A 564 -26.32 35.77 -22.26
N GLY A 565 -27.30 35.13 -22.91
CA GLY A 565 -27.60 33.73 -22.72
C GLY A 565 -26.53 32.91 -23.42
N TYR A 566 -25.82 32.06 -22.67
CA TYR A 566 -24.91 31.05 -23.20
C TYR A 566 -25.59 30.35 -24.39
N SER A 567 -25.05 30.57 -25.60
CA SER A 567 -25.59 29.96 -26.82
C SER A 567 -25.43 28.43 -26.77
N ALA A 568 -26.16 27.72 -27.64
CA ALA A 568 -26.18 26.26 -27.75
C ALA A 568 -24.86 25.66 -28.31
N HIS A 569 -23.71 26.20 -27.92
CA HIS A 569 -22.41 25.64 -28.28
C HIS A 569 -22.06 24.48 -27.34
N SER A 570 -21.49 23.41 -27.93
CA SER A 570 -21.12 22.20 -27.22
C SER A 570 -19.88 22.43 -26.36
N PHE A 571 -20.03 22.30 -25.04
CA PHE A 571 -18.94 22.12 -24.09
C PHE A 571 -18.66 20.61 -23.98
N ILE A 572 -17.39 20.21 -24.06
CA ILE A 572 -17.01 18.80 -23.92
C ILE A 572 -16.47 18.58 -22.52
N THR A 573 -17.10 17.67 -21.77
CA THR A 573 -16.60 17.21 -20.48
C THR A 573 -16.05 15.80 -20.64
N VAL A 574 -14.81 15.60 -20.21
CA VAL A 574 -14.13 14.30 -20.18
C VAL A 574 -13.92 13.94 -18.72
N ILE A 575 -14.57 12.87 -18.27
CA ILE A 575 -14.45 12.39 -16.89
C ILE A 575 -13.73 11.06 -16.91
N ILE A 576 -12.57 11.01 -16.26
CA ILE A 576 -11.82 9.78 -16.04
C ILE A 576 -11.98 9.43 -14.58
N CYS A 577 -12.71 8.34 -14.32
CA CYS A 577 -13.19 8.04 -12.99
C CYS A 577 -12.65 6.72 -12.43
N SER A 578 -12.77 6.60 -11.10
CA SER A 578 -12.45 5.40 -10.34
C SER A 578 -13.39 4.23 -10.57
N GLU A 579 -14.41 4.35 -11.42
CA GLU A 579 -15.26 3.24 -11.90
C GLU A 579 -14.70 2.64 -13.20
N GLY A 580 -13.50 3.06 -13.61
CA GLY A 580 -12.84 2.47 -14.76
C GLY A 580 -13.44 2.84 -16.10
N ARG A 581 -14.14 3.98 -16.18
CA ARG A 581 -14.80 4.47 -17.39
C ARG A 581 -14.30 5.86 -17.77
N ILE A 582 -14.20 6.11 -19.08
CA ILE A 582 -13.99 7.44 -19.65
C ILE A 582 -15.34 7.94 -20.14
N SER A 583 -16.00 8.79 -19.35
CA SER A 583 -17.24 9.43 -19.78
C SER A 583 -16.92 10.67 -20.62
N ARG A 584 -17.58 10.76 -21.78
CA ARG A 584 -17.44 11.86 -22.75
C ARG A 584 -18.80 12.47 -22.96
N THR A 585 -19.08 13.61 -22.30
CA THR A 585 -20.39 14.26 -22.39
C THR A 585 -20.28 15.59 -23.12
N LYS A 586 -21.25 15.86 -24.00
CA LYS A 586 -21.45 17.18 -24.59
C LYS A 586 -22.60 17.85 -23.86
N SER A 587 -22.34 19.00 -23.25
CA SER A 587 -23.33 19.77 -22.51
C SER A 587 -23.35 21.22 -22.98
N SER A 588 -24.41 21.95 -22.63
CA SER A 588 -24.38 23.41 -22.77
C SER A 588 -23.53 24.01 -21.66
N LEU A 589 -22.89 25.15 -21.94
CA LEU A 589 -22.12 25.88 -20.93
C LEU A 589 -22.95 26.22 -19.69
N LEU A 590 -24.22 26.58 -19.87
CA LEU A 590 -25.12 26.89 -18.74
C LEU A 590 -25.37 25.65 -17.88
N SER A 591 -25.62 24.49 -18.51
CA SER A 591 -25.82 23.22 -17.79
C SER A 591 -24.56 22.86 -17.00
N HIS A 592 -23.40 22.89 -17.67
CA HIS A 592 -22.13 22.57 -17.02
C HIS A 592 -21.77 23.53 -15.89
N ASN A 593 -21.99 24.84 -16.08
CA ASN A 593 -21.78 25.83 -15.03
C ASN A 593 -22.64 25.57 -13.80
N ASN A 594 -23.91 25.20 -13.99
CA ASN A 594 -24.83 24.90 -12.90
C ASN A 594 -24.47 23.62 -12.16
N ALA A 595 -24.05 22.58 -12.89
CA ALA A 595 -23.71 21.27 -12.31
C ALA A 595 -22.30 21.22 -11.70
N CYS A 596 -21.33 21.95 -12.27
CA CYS A 596 -19.92 21.88 -11.89
C CYS A 596 -19.39 23.19 -11.32
N TRP A 597 -19.30 24.25 -12.13
CA TRP A 597 -18.50 25.43 -11.79
C TRP A 597 -19.01 26.16 -10.54
N ARG A 598 -20.33 26.23 -10.33
CA ARG A 598 -20.92 26.81 -9.10
C ARG A 598 -20.53 26.07 -7.82
N LEU A 599 -20.24 24.77 -7.92
CA LEU A 599 -19.88 23.91 -6.79
C LEU A 599 -18.38 23.96 -6.49
N VAL A 600 -17.55 24.21 -7.52
CA VAL A 600 -16.11 24.49 -7.34
C VAL A 600 -15.94 25.94 -6.88
N LYS A 601 -16.41 26.23 -5.66
CA LYS A 601 -16.33 27.56 -5.05
C LYS A 601 -14.84 27.95 -4.94
N HIS A 602 -14.54 29.24 -5.19
CA HIS A 602 -13.26 29.93 -4.94
C HIS A 602 -12.28 30.16 -6.11
N TRP A 603 -12.65 29.94 -7.37
CA TRP A 603 -11.67 29.86 -8.48
C TRP A 603 -11.99 30.78 -9.69
N PRO A 604 -11.08 30.95 -10.68
CA PRO A 604 -10.94 32.18 -11.46
C PRO A 604 -12.01 32.34 -12.55
N ASP A 605 -13.21 32.71 -12.13
CA ASP A 605 -14.36 32.96 -13.01
C ASP A 605 -14.00 33.93 -14.13
N ALA A 606 -13.26 35.01 -13.84
CA ALA A 606 -12.92 36.02 -14.84
C ALA A 606 -12.18 35.44 -16.07
N ARG A 607 -11.31 34.46 -15.86
CA ARG A 607 -10.49 33.84 -16.89
C ARG A 607 -11.25 32.77 -17.67
N ILE A 608 -12.00 31.92 -16.98
CA ILE A 608 -12.92 30.97 -17.61
C ILE A 608 -13.93 31.73 -18.48
N GLN A 609 -14.53 32.79 -17.94
CA GLN A 609 -15.45 33.67 -18.64
C GLN A 609 -14.81 34.36 -19.86
N LYS A 610 -13.52 34.68 -19.80
CA LYS A 610 -12.79 35.19 -20.97
C LYS A 610 -12.64 34.11 -22.05
N CYS A 611 -12.32 32.87 -21.69
CA CYS A 611 -12.29 31.75 -22.64
C CYS A 611 -13.67 31.47 -23.25
N VAL A 612 -14.73 31.53 -22.45
CA VAL A 612 -16.13 31.43 -22.90
C VAL A 612 -16.43 32.51 -23.93
N ARG A 613 -16.20 33.79 -23.60
CA ARG A 613 -16.41 34.89 -24.55
C ARG A 613 -15.60 34.73 -25.84
N ASP A 614 -14.35 34.29 -25.74
CA ASP A 614 -13.52 34.07 -26.93
C ASP A 614 -14.08 32.97 -27.84
N MET A 615 -14.63 31.91 -27.25
CA MET A 615 -15.32 30.85 -27.97
C MET A 615 -16.62 31.35 -28.59
N GLU A 616 -17.46 32.07 -27.83
CA GLU A 616 -18.73 32.64 -28.34
C GLU A 616 -18.50 33.64 -29.49
N LEU A 617 -17.42 34.42 -29.42
CA LEU A 617 -17.04 35.36 -30.49
C LEU A 617 -16.48 34.64 -31.73
N ARG A 618 -15.92 33.43 -31.58
CA ARG A 618 -15.29 32.66 -32.66
C ARG A 618 -15.62 31.17 -32.52
N PRO A 619 -16.90 30.78 -32.66
CA PRO A 619 -17.36 29.43 -32.34
C PRO A 619 -16.88 28.38 -33.35
N LEU A 620 -16.41 28.80 -34.53
CA LEU A 620 -15.78 27.95 -35.55
C LEU A 620 -14.28 27.76 -35.33
N LYS A 621 -13.67 28.49 -34.40
CA LYS A 621 -12.21 28.49 -34.16
C LYS A 621 -11.84 27.90 -32.81
N TYR A 622 -12.72 27.98 -31.82
CA TYR A 622 -12.42 27.52 -30.48
C TYR A 622 -13.44 26.52 -29.96
N ALA A 623 -12.96 25.55 -29.22
CA ALA A 623 -13.75 24.66 -28.39
C ALA A 623 -13.30 24.76 -26.95
N LEU A 624 -14.20 24.45 -26.03
CA LEU A 624 -13.91 24.36 -24.61
C LEU A 624 -14.08 22.92 -24.16
N VAL A 625 -13.06 22.43 -23.48
CA VAL A 625 -12.99 21.07 -22.96
C VAL A 625 -12.64 21.13 -21.49
N GLU A 626 -13.22 20.26 -20.68
CA GLU A 626 -12.83 20.09 -19.29
C GLU A 626 -12.59 18.63 -18.94
N GLY A 627 -11.35 18.33 -18.57
CA GLY A 627 -10.97 17.05 -18.00
C GLY A 627 -11.21 17.01 -16.50
N ILE A 628 -11.71 15.89 -15.99
CA ILE A 628 -11.80 15.63 -14.55
C ILE A 628 -11.03 14.34 -14.27
N PHE A 629 -9.93 14.48 -13.53
CA PHE A 629 -9.01 13.39 -13.19
C PHE A 629 -9.02 13.16 -11.69
N LYS A 630 -8.89 11.91 -11.25
CA LYS A 630 -8.72 11.59 -9.82
C LYS A 630 -7.40 12.20 -9.31
N TYR A 631 -7.44 12.78 -8.11
CA TYR A 631 -6.24 13.35 -7.48
C TYR A 631 -5.90 12.65 -6.16
N ASP A 632 -6.89 12.60 -5.26
CA ASP A 632 -6.83 11.85 -3.99
C ASP A 632 -8.23 11.32 -3.65
N GLU A 633 -8.42 10.77 -2.45
CA GLU A 633 -9.71 10.26 -1.97
C GLU A 633 -10.82 11.33 -2.09
N PHE A 634 -10.55 12.54 -1.62
CA PHE A 634 -11.53 13.61 -1.44
C PHE A 634 -11.58 14.61 -2.59
N HIS A 635 -10.56 14.64 -3.45
CA HIS A 635 -10.41 15.64 -4.51
C HIS A 635 -10.19 15.04 -5.89
N SER A 636 -10.68 15.78 -6.88
CA SER A 636 -10.41 15.60 -8.29
C SER A 636 -9.73 16.84 -8.87
N MET A 637 -8.83 16.62 -9.83
CA MET A 637 -8.20 17.65 -10.64
C MET A 637 -9.10 17.95 -11.85
N PHE A 638 -9.62 19.17 -11.90
CA PHE A 638 -10.36 19.71 -13.03
C PHE A 638 -9.40 20.51 -13.91
N VAL A 639 -9.32 20.14 -15.18
CA VAL A 639 -8.42 20.71 -16.18
C VAL A 639 -9.27 21.37 -17.25
N PHE A 640 -9.49 22.67 -17.10
CA PHE A 640 -10.21 23.45 -18.11
C PHE A 640 -9.25 23.81 -19.24
N VAL A 641 -9.68 23.56 -20.47
CA VAL A 641 -8.87 23.73 -21.67
C VAL A 641 -9.66 24.51 -22.72
N LYS A 642 -9.02 25.55 -23.24
CA LYS A 642 -9.45 26.18 -24.50
C LYS A 642 -8.62 25.58 -25.61
N MET A 643 -9.28 25.00 -26.59
CA MET A 643 -8.64 24.39 -27.76
C MET A 643 -8.93 25.21 -29.00
N ARG A 644 -7.93 25.36 -29.87
CA ARG A 644 -8.09 25.88 -31.22
C ARG A 644 -8.47 24.73 -32.15
N TYR A 645 -9.51 24.94 -32.94
CA TYR A 645 -9.90 24.08 -34.04
C TYR A 645 -9.28 24.58 -35.34
N ASP A 646 -8.76 23.65 -36.12
CA ASP A 646 -8.23 23.85 -37.46
C ASP A 646 -8.92 22.85 -38.39
N ALA A 647 -9.74 23.36 -39.31
CA ALA A 647 -10.49 22.52 -40.25
C ALA A 647 -9.58 21.88 -41.30
N ASP A 648 -8.45 22.53 -41.59
CA ASP A 648 -7.52 22.17 -42.66
C ASP A 648 -6.43 21.22 -42.15
N ALA A 649 -6.30 21.06 -40.83
CA ALA A 649 -5.41 20.07 -40.24
C ALA A 649 -5.88 18.64 -40.55
N GLU A 650 -4.91 17.73 -40.62
CA GLU A 650 -5.15 16.29 -40.82
C GLU A 650 -6.16 15.75 -39.79
N GLU A 651 -6.90 14.71 -40.19
CA GLU A 651 -7.81 14.04 -39.27
C GLU A 651 -7.05 13.53 -38.04
N GLY A 652 -7.62 13.77 -36.86
CA GLY A 652 -6.94 13.54 -35.59
C GLY A 652 -6.05 14.69 -35.11
N LEU A 653 -5.79 15.73 -35.90
CA LEU A 653 -4.95 16.89 -35.51
C LEU A 653 -5.71 18.23 -35.51
N ARG A 654 -7.03 18.18 -35.62
CA ARG A 654 -7.88 19.38 -35.73
C ARG A 654 -7.96 20.20 -34.46
N TYR A 655 -7.85 19.58 -33.29
CA TYR A 655 -7.88 20.26 -32.00
C TYR A 655 -6.49 20.38 -31.40
N ARG A 656 -6.14 21.60 -30.96
CA ARG A 656 -4.88 21.88 -30.27
C ARG A 656 -5.11 22.72 -29.03
N VAL A 657 -4.47 22.36 -27.91
CA VAL A 657 -4.51 23.15 -26.67
C VAL A 657 -3.88 24.52 -26.90
N VAL A 658 -4.61 25.59 -26.57
CA VAL A 658 -4.07 26.98 -26.60
C VAL A 658 -4.01 27.63 -25.24
N ASN A 659 -4.90 27.26 -24.31
CA ASN A 659 -4.83 27.69 -22.92
C ASN A 659 -5.36 26.59 -22.00
N SER A 660 -4.81 26.49 -20.80
CA SER A 660 -5.24 25.53 -19.79
C SER A 660 -5.17 26.06 -18.37
N PHE A 661 -6.12 25.64 -17.53
CA PHE A 661 -6.17 25.95 -16.10
C PHE A 661 -6.47 24.68 -15.30
N PHE A 662 -5.70 24.47 -14.24
CA PHE A 662 -5.81 23.33 -13.35
C PHE A 662 -6.40 23.79 -12.03
N ARG A 663 -7.48 23.14 -11.57
CA ARG A 663 -8.12 23.43 -10.29
C ARG A 663 -8.47 22.15 -9.57
N LEU A 664 -8.48 22.19 -8.24
CA LEU A 664 -8.90 21.08 -7.40
C LEU A 664 -10.33 21.35 -6.92
N GLY A 665 -11.16 20.32 -6.97
CA GLY A 665 -12.52 20.35 -6.45
C GLY A 665 -12.86 19.03 -5.76
N PRO A 666 -13.90 18.99 -4.92
CA PRO A 666 -14.28 17.77 -4.22
C PRO A 666 -14.75 16.68 -5.18
N THR A 667 -14.38 15.43 -4.90
CA THR A 667 -14.78 14.24 -5.70
C THR A 667 -16.30 14.11 -5.81
N SER A 668 -17.07 14.54 -4.80
CA SER A 668 -18.54 14.50 -4.80
C SER A 668 -19.20 15.35 -5.90
N ILE A 669 -18.47 16.27 -6.54
CA ILE A 669 -18.96 16.96 -7.74
C ILE A 669 -18.97 16.03 -8.95
N VAL A 670 -18.02 15.09 -9.02
CA VAL A 670 -17.94 14.11 -10.11
C VAL A 670 -19.15 13.18 -10.09
N GLU A 671 -19.58 12.77 -8.90
CA GLU A 671 -20.79 11.96 -8.71
C GLU A 671 -22.06 12.66 -9.19
N LYS A 672 -22.14 13.99 -9.05
CA LYS A 672 -23.28 14.80 -9.55
C LYS A 672 -23.25 15.07 -11.05
N LEU A 673 -22.09 14.92 -11.69
CA LEU A 673 -21.90 15.12 -13.13
C LEU A 673 -22.15 13.84 -13.95
N ARG A 674 -22.12 12.69 -13.28
CA ARG A 674 -22.64 11.43 -13.81
C ARG A 674 -24.16 11.44 -13.71
#